data_AF-A0A9W6QIK0-F1
#
_entry.id   AF-A0A9W6QIK0-F1
#
_cell.length_a   1.000
_cell.length_b   1.000
_cell.length_c   1.000
_cell.angle_alpha   90.00
_cell.angle_beta   90.00
_cell.angle_gamma   90.00
#
_symmetry.space_group_name_H-M   'P 1'
#
loop_
_entity.id
_entity.type
_entity.pdbx_description
1 polymer ?
#
loop_
_entity_poly.entity_id
_entity_poly.type
_entity_poly.pdbx_seq_one_letter_code
_entity_poly.pdbx_strand_id
1 'polypeptide(L)'
;MILAVDRYDELEQAYLDDGCAERSTIHFSVAAIDFQLRFTMLCAAAALREQDPYQVQLSRAPGFGTYQAFLSKARSILHKSGYTDFAAVIRLVDEVFAAITGFNGRDPRFGSLTRLRNELAHAQVMPTGADLAALRDSVLAVAKQISAAIRGFLTGAEIVTRPGDADLGAVDFAWADRRLSMWPFLCADRSGRLCVFAQFNSTAPTYLRAGSADVTVKGGGDELIIDLTAVMRPLDNDRFGHFVADIQLDLAGFRDADHACHHYEVDGMVAILWFRATSEGTEARTDQFRLGDGEQRQWLNPGTGEWCPYPDFLRDIVNWPVAVARFRQYLEKIEEELLEGEREGLAWTKGAGVYIKPTFRVTGLQNSSRKAEPMGIDELRAEIDGRLRLRGSKSRIYFVEGEAGIGKTRSLVATALERAREIEREPGSTRSQDRLPLLYYVRSTGQASNSLDTVIDAAATKTKNLELENIKALCRNGLIALVVDGLDELLGGVGYDNALGSLRQWIEAMAGRGVIVVSARSSYYVNQYSESIRRDREQLDIVVEHRVATVTEWDDDQLAGFLRQHGVDPVRAERLSREDRKLLGLPFFARVYAEFADTFDENSETLPDLLLNQYIARESPKLVDGQHRPLLDVTQLRATFERLAVAMAERGAREADLDDLEHAALAATGLHDITLIPGLRDRLSTLCALKVSSSASADKRFSFQHELFYDIFLADAILRDLHADDFVHVLTMMATVQWRAATVSRVTREGGENVELLFTVEPHQLPDDLHTSQRRTFSANLGALLASHARSTGEVTETAVVQATFGALDLIGVAVDGVRFERCEFETLRLPSTGVRGLEFIDCAIGTLFVETGGKPLKCVTAFENTAVAQLVRPTAFLEKTHAVRQALYELGAPVTRVKAAEPDSEFADAVEFFLDNIRARVDTVVVYERTLTPAEENIRWQNEYGMDQWVAFIRILRDTECAKLVPFSAGGPPVLRVKILSIEKLRERVAQSSSSPIALFWQAVRRHKVA
;
A
#
# COMPACT_ATOMS: atom_id res chain seq x y z
N MET A 1 18.15 -53.58 -50.69
CA MET A 1 19.31 -52.72 -50.40
C MET A 1 19.04 -51.41 -51.08
N ILE A 2 18.89 -50.32 -50.33
CA ILE A 2 18.56 -49.00 -50.88
C ILE A 2 19.84 -48.17 -50.79
N LEU A 3 20.41 -47.77 -51.93
CA LEU A 3 21.59 -46.93 -51.96
C LEU A 3 21.21 -45.51 -51.56
N ALA A 4 22.05 -44.86 -50.76
CA ALA A 4 21.78 -43.50 -50.28
C ALA A 4 21.79 -42.46 -51.41
N VAL A 5 22.62 -42.70 -52.44
CA VAL A 5 22.68 -41.86 -53.65
C VAL A 5 21.32 -41.81 -54.35
N ASP A 6 20.66 -42.96 -54.53
CA ASP A 6 19.37 -43.03 -55.23
C ASP A 6 18.29 -42.22 -54.51
N ARG A 7 18.25 -42.28 -53.17
CA ARG A 7 17.29 -41.51 -52.36
C ARG A 7 17.63 -40.03 -52.27
N TYR A 8 18.91 -39.68 -52.29
CA TYR A 8 19.32 -38.29 -52.42
C TYR A 8 18.88 -37.72 -53.77
N ASP A 9 19.06 -38.46 -54.87
CA ASP A 9 18.64 -38.03 -56.21
C ASP A 9 17.11 -37.87 -56.29
N GLU A 10 16.33 -38.77 -55.67
CA GLU A 10 14.87 -38.60 -55.53
C GLU A 10 14.49 -37.32 -54.77
N LEU A 11 15.19 -37.02 -53.66
CA LEU A 11 14.97 -35.78 -52.91
C LEU A 11 15.35 -34.56 -53.75
N GLU A 12 16.54 -34.54 -54.35
CA GLU A 12 17.04 -33.44 -55.18
C GLU A 12 16.11 -33.16 -56.37
N GLN A 13 15.61 -34.21 -57.04
CA GLN A 13 14.64 -34.10 -58.13
C GLN A 13 13.31 -33.52 -57.65
N ALA A 14 12.82 -33.88 -56.47
CA ALA A 14 11.58 -33.32 -55.93
C ALA A 14 11.64 -31.81 -55.65
N TYR A 15 12.83 -31.23 -55.51
CA TYR A 15 13.02 -29.76 -55.44
C TYR A 15 13.21 -29.10 -56.80
N LEU A 16 13.42 -29.89 -57.86
CA LEU A 16 13.66 -29.42 -59.23
C LEU A 16 12.44 -29.59 -60.14
N ASP A 17 11.53 -30.52 -59.83
CA ASP A 17 10.45 -30.94 -60.72
C ASP A 17 9.13 -30.20 -60.42
N ASP A 18 8.73 -29.34 -61.35
CA ASP A 18 7.38 -28.76 -61.45
C ASP A 18 6.70 -29.17 -62.78
N GLY A 19 7.14 -30.29 -63.39
CA GLY A 19 6.60 -30.81 -64.65
C GLY A 19 6.97 -30.03 -65.91
N CYS A 20 7.87 -29.05 -65.83
CA CYS A 20 8.26 -28.16 -66.94
C CYS A 20 9.76 -28.32 -67.29
N ALA A 21 10.13 -29.47 -67.86
CA ALA A 21 11.52 -29.86 -68.14
C ALA A 21 12.31 -28.95 -69.10
N GLU A 22 11.68 -28.00 -69.80
CA GLU A 22 12.33 -27.21 -70.86
C GLU A 22 12.88 -25.83 -70.42
N ARG A 23 12.69 -25.39 -69.15
CA ARG A 23 13.27 -24.11 -68.68
C ARG A 23 13.72 -24.17 -67.22
N SER A 24 14.94 -24.67 -66.98
CA SER A 24 15.67 -24.37 -65.73
C SER A 24 15.80 -22.85 -65.59
N THR A 25 15.01 -22.27 -64.68
CA THR A 25 15.14 -20.87 -64.28
C THR A 25 16.24 -20.76 -63.23
N ILE A 26 16.81 -19.56 -63.07
CA ILE A 26 17.78 -19.28 -62.02
C ILE A 26 17.19 -19.52 -60.61
N HIS A 27 15.87 -19.38 -60.44
CA HIS A 27 15.17 -19.68 -59.19
C HIS A 27 15.26 -21.16 -58.82
N PHE A 28 15.06 -22.07 -59.78
CA PHE A 28 15.20 -23.51 -59.53
C PHE A 28 16.64 -23.88 -59.14
N SER A 29 17.63 -23.32 -59.83
CA SER A 29 19.03 -23.57 -59.49
C SER A 29 19.41 -23.04 -58.10
N VAL A 30 18.85 -21.90 -57.68
CA VAL A 30 19.06 -21.36 -56.32
C VAL A 30 18.32 -22.18 -55.26
N ALA A 31 17.10 -22.64 -55.54
CA ALA A 31 16.34 -23.52 -54.64
C ALA A 31 17.06 -24.87 -54.44
N ALA A 32 17.61 -25.44 -55.52
CA ALA A 32 18.42 -26.64 -55.46
C ALA A 32 19.67 -26.43 -54.58
N ILE A 33 20.36 -25.29 -54.73
CA ILE A 33 21.50 -24.95 -53.87
C ILE A 33 21.06 -24.82 -52.40
N ASP A 34 19.92 -24.19 -52.09
CA ASP A 34 19.43 -24.08 -50.70
C ASP A 34 19.19 -25.47 -50.08
N PHE A 35 18.55 -26.37 -50.83
CA PHE A 35 18.36 -27.77 -50.41
C PHE A 35 19.70 -28.49 -50.19
N GLN A 36 20.62 -28.40 -51.16
CA GLN A 36 21.92 -29.05 -51.09
C GLN A 36 22.77 -28.55 -49.92
N LEU A 37 22.73 -27.24 -49.64
CA LEU A 37 23.40 -26.64 -48.48
C LEU A 37 22.79 -27.12 -47.18
N ARG A 38 21.45 -27.20 -47.10
CA ARG A 38 20.76 -27.76 -45.95
C ARG A 38 21.15 -29.23 -45.73
N PHE A 39 21.15 -30.04 -46.77
CA PHE A 39 21.55 -31.44 -46.70
C PHE A 39 22.99 -31.60 -46.20
N THR A 40 23.92 -30.81 -46.74
CA THR A 40 25.33 -30.79 -46.33
C THR A 40 25.49 -30.34 -44.87
N MET A 41 24.75 -29.31 -44.47
CA MET A 41 24.72 -28.82 -43.08
C MET A 41 24.25 -29.91 -42.11
N LEU A 42 23.20 -30.65 -42.45
CA LEU A 42 22.67 -31.74 -41.61
C LEU A 42 23.66 -32.92 -41.53
N CYS A 43 24.40 -33.24 -42.60
CA CYS A 43 25.47 -34.24 -42.55
C CYS A 43 26.63 -33.80 -41.63
N ALA A 44 27.02 -32.52 -41.70
CA ALA A 44 28.03 -31.96 -40.80
C ALA A 44 27.56 -31.92 -39.34
N ALA A 45 26.28 -31.60 -39.11
CA ALA A 45 25.65 -31.62 -37.79
C ALA A 45 25.58 -33.04 -37.21
N ALA A 46 25.24 -34.04 -38.02
CA ALA A 46 25.27 -35.46 -37.62
C ALA A 46 26.67 -35.90 -37.16
N ALA A 47 27.71 -35.56 -37.93
CA ALA A 47 29.09 -35.89 -37.59
C ALA A 47 29.55 -35.20 -36.30
N LEU A 48 29.17 -33.94 -36.09
CA LEU A 48 29.46 -33.22 -34.85
C LEU A 48 28.67 -33.79 -33.66
N ARG A 49 27.41 -34.20 -33.85
CA ARG A 49 26.55 -34.78 -32.81
C ARG A 49 27.12 -36.08 -32.26
N GLU A 50 27.64 -36.96 -33.12
CA GLU A 50 28.25 -38.23 -32.70
C GLU A 50 29.45 -38.04 -31.77
N GLN A 51 30.08 -36.86 -31.80
CA GLN A 51 31.22 -36.50 -30.95
C GLN A 51 30.79 -35.71 -29.71
N ASP A 52 30.09 -34.61 -29.93
CA ASP A 52 29.65 -33.69 -28.89
C ASP A 52 28.36 -32.96 -29.34
N PRO A 53 27.19 -33.35 -28.83
CA PRO A 53 25.91 -32.70 -29.14
C PRO A 53 25.91 -31.19 -28.90
N TYR A 54 26.70 -30.69 -27.94
CA TYR A 54 26.75 -29.27 -27.60
C TYR A 54 27.46 -28.40 -28.65
N GLN A 55 28.20 -29.00 -29.59
CA GLN A 55 28.89 -28.27 -30.65
C GLN A 55 27.98 -27.98 -31.86
N VAL A 56 26.86 -28.71 -31.97
CA VAL A 56 25.96 -28.68 -33.13
C VAL A 56 25.15 -27.38 -33.20
N GLN A 57 24.66 -26.83 -32.08
CA GLN A 57 24.07 -25.48 -32.00
C GLN A 57 23.34 -24.99 -33.28
N LEU A 58 22.37 -25.75 -33.77
CA LEU A 58 21.61 -25.43 -34.97
C LEU A 58 20.54 -24.37 -34.69
N SER A 59 20.24 -23.51 -35.66
CA SER A 59 19.09 -22.60 -35.56
C SER A 59 17.79 -23.41 -35.64
N ARG A 60 16.75 -22.95 -34.93
CA ARG A 60 15.41 -23.54 -34.98
C ARG A 60 14.69 -23.33 -36.32
N ALA A 61 15.07 -22.30 -37.09
CA ALA A 61 14.63 -22.08 -38.47
C ALA A 61 15.84 -21.62 -39.30
N PRO A 62 16.73 -22.55 -39.68
CA PRO A 62 17.95 -22.18 -40.37
C PRO A 62 17.63 -21.74 -41.81
N GLY A 63 18.11 -20.56 -42.22
CA GLY A 63 18.04 -20.08 -43.59
C GLY A 63 19.38 -20.17 -44.33
N PHE A 64 19.42 -19.75 -45.59
CA PHE A 64 20.61 -19.81 -46.47
C PHE A 64 21.90 -19.27 -45.82
N GLY A 65 21.85 -18.09 -45.21
CA GLY A 65 23.00 -17.50 -44.51
C GLY A 65 23.39 -18.27 -43.24
N THR A 66 22.41 -18.86 -42.55
CA THR A 66 22.63 -19.71 -41.37
C THR A 66 23.33 -21.00 -41.75
N TYR A 67 22.97 -21.62 -42.89
CA TYR A 67 23.63 -22.82 -43.42
C TYR A 67 25.12 -22.57 -43.65
N GLN A 68 25.45 -21.47 -44.34
CA GLN A 68 26.84 -21.11 -44.63
C GLN A 68 27.65 -20.81 -43.35
N ALA A 69 27.07 -20.05 -42.42
CA ALA A 69 27.72 -19.73 -41.16
C ALA A 69 27.97 -20.99 -40.31
N PHE A 70 26.99 -21.90 -40.27
CA PHE A 70 27.15 -23.19 -39.59
C PHE A 70 28.23 -24.04 -40.25
N LEU A 71 28.20 -24.22 -41.57
CA LEU A 71 29.19 -25.00 -42.31
C LEU A 71 30.61 -24.45 -42.11
N SER A 72 30.78 -23.12 -42.10
CA SER A 72 32.07 -22.49 -41.82
C SER A 72 32.59 -22.80 -40.40
N LYS A 73 31.71 -22.73 -39.39
CA LYS A 73 32.04 -23.11 -38.01
C LYS A 73 32.35 -24.60 -37.89
N ALA A 74 31.48 -25.46 -38.44
CA ALA A 74 31.63 -26.91 -38.44
C ALA A 74 32.93 -27.33 -39.12
N ARG A 75 33.29 -26.71 -40.24
CA ARG A 75 34.57 -26.90 -40.92
C ARG A 75 35.76 -26.62 -39.99
N SER A 76 35.76 -25.47 -39.31
CA SER A 76 36.83 -25.11 -38.36
C SER A 76 36.95 -26.12 -37.22
N ILE A 77 35.83 -26.63 -36.72
CA ILE A 77 35.79 -27.61 -35.63
C ILE A 77 36.26 -28.98 -36.12
N LEU A 78 35.72 -29.49 -37.23
CA LEU A 78 36.06 -30.80 -37.77
C LEU A 78 37.53 -30.91 -38.18
N HIS A 79 38.17 -29.79 -38.59
CA HIS A 79 39.61 -29.73 -38.92
C HIS A 79 40.54 -29.60 -37.70
N LYS A 80 40.07 -29.10 -36.56
CA LYS A 80 40.92 -28.77 -35.39
C LYS A 80 41.29 -29.98 -34.52
N SER A 81 40.80 -31.13 -34.87
CA SER A 81 40.80 -32.31 -34.03
C SER A 81 41.16 -33.49 -34.90
N GLY A 82 41.91 -34.45 -34.35
CA GLY A 82 42.37 -35.64 -35.08
C GLY A 82 41.26 -36.61 -35.49
N TYR A 83 40.12 -36.10 -35.96
CA TYR A 83 38.91 -36.83 -36.33
C TYR A 83 39.06 -37.50 -37.70
N THR A 84 39.91 -38.52 -37.78
CA THR A 84 40.09 -39.32 -39.00
C THR A 84 38.81 -40.04 -39.44
N ASP A 85 37.91 -40.30 -38.49
CA ASP A 85 36.69 -41.10 -38.69
C ASP A 85 35.62 -40.37 -39.54
N PHE A 86 35.70 -39.04 -39.65
CA PHE A 86 34.80 -38.21 -40.48
C PHE A 86 35.47 -37.56 -41.68
N ALA A 87 36.61 -38.09 -42.14
CA ALA A 87 37.36 -37.53 -43.26
C ALA A 87 36.51 -37.31 -44.53
N ALA A 88 35.47 -38.11 -44.77
CA ALA A 88 34.56 -37.90 -45.89
C ALA A 88 33.56 -36.75 -45.68
N VAL A 89 33.11 -36.49 -44.45
CA VAL A 89 32.26 -35.33 -44.14
C VAL A 89 33.08 -34.05 -44.24
N ILE A 90 34.33 -34.07 -43.78
CA ILE A 90 35.28 -32.96 -43.93
C ILE A 90 35.47 -32.62 -45.42
N ARG A 91 35.76 -33.63 -46.26
CA ARG A 91 35.89 -33.45 -47.71
C ARG A 91 34.60 -32.89 -48.33
N LEU A 92 33.43 -33.42 -47.97
CA LEU A 92 32.15 -32.92 -48.43
C LEU A 92 31.99 -31.42 -48.11
N VAL A 93 32.22 -31.03 -46.85
CA VAL A 93 32.11 -29.63 -46.43
C VAL A 93 33.10 -28.74 -47.16
N ASP A 94 34.35 -29.18 -47.35
CA ASP A 94 35.39 -28.44 -48.08
C ASP A 94 35.03 -28.23 -49.56
N GLU A 95 34.56 -29.28 -50.26
CA GLU A 95 34.16 -29.22 -51.66
C GLU A 95 32.94 -28.32 -51.87
N VAL A 96 31.92 -28.43 -51.00
CA VAL A 96 30.72 -27.59 -51.06
C VAL A 96 31.07 -26.13 -50.75
N PHE A 97 31.93 -25.87 -49.77
CA PHE A 97 32.35 -24.51 -49.45
C PHE A 97 33.20 -23.89 -50.58
N ALA A 98 34.04 -24.69 -51.25
CA ALA A 98 34.80 -24.27 -52.43
C ALA A 98 33.87 -23.91 -53.61
N ALA A 99 32.81 -24.68 -53.84
CA ALA A 99 31.83 -24.39 -54.88
C ALA A 99 31.05 -23.09 -54.61
N ILE A 100 30.66 -22.83 -53.34
CA ILE A 100 29.98 -21.58 -52.95
C ILE A 100 30.90 -20.37 -53.08
N THR A 101 32.14 -20.48 -52.56
CA THR A 101 33.09 -19.35 -52.51
C THR A 101 33.71 -19.07 -53.88
N GLY A 102 33.77 -20.07 -54.75
CA GLY A 102 34.18 -19.93 -56.15
C GLY A 102 33.16 -19.21 -57.03
N PHE A 103 31.92 -19.01 -56.57
CA PHE A 103 30.94 -18.22 -57.29
C PHE A 103 31.27 -16.74 -57.25
N ASN A 104 31.46 -16.14 -58.43
CA ASN A 104 31.68 -14.71 -58.58
C ASN A 104 30.75 -14.14 -59.65
N GLY A 105 29.71 -13.43 -59.22
CA GLY A 105 28.84 -12.68 -60.12
C GLY A 105 29.59 -11.49 -60.70
N ARG A 106 29.64 -11.37 -62.04
CA ARG A 106 30.30 -10.24 -62.72
C ARG A 106 29.70 -8.88 -62.33
N ASP A 107 28.42 -8.85 -61.97
CA ASP A 107 27.74 -7.68 -61.41
C ASP A 107 27.93 -7.64 -59.88
N PRO A 108 28.42 -6.53 -59.28
CA PRO A 108 28.57 -6.37 -57.84
C PRO A 108 27.30 -6.65 -57.02
N ARG A 109 26.11 -6.44 -57.62
CA ARG A 109 24.80 -6.75 -57.01
C ARG A 109 24.60 -8.25 -56.81
N PHE A 110 25.17 -9.07 -57.68
CA PHE A 110 25.11 -10.54 -57.62
C PHE A 110 26.47 -11.16 -57.29
N GLY A 111 27.39 -10.39 -56.70
CA GLY A 111 28.79 -10.79 -56.49
C GLY A 111 28.99 -12.00 -55.57
N SER A 112 27.96 -12.47 -54.87
CA SER A 112 27.94 -13.73 -54.14
C SER A 112 26.58 -14.43 -54.26
N LEU A 113 26.53 -15.74 -54.04
CA LEU A 113 25.27 -16.50 -54.05
C LEU A 113 24.28 -15.99 -53.01
N THR A 114 24.77 -15.55 -51.85
CA THR A 114 23.94 -14.97 -50.79
C THR A 114 23.26 -13.68 -51.23
N ARG A 115 23.99 -12.80 -51.93
CA ARG A 115 23.42 -11.57 -52.50
C ARG A 115 22.42 -11.90 -53.59
N LEU A 116 22.78 -12.77 -54.53
CA LEU A 116 21.89 -13.21 -55.61
C LEU A 116 20.58 -13.80 -55.09
N ARG A 117 20.64 -14.67 -54.07
CA ARG A 117 19.46 -15.27 -53.45
C ARG A 117 18.57 -14.22 -52.79
N ASN A 118 19.13 -13.23 -52.13
CA ASN A 118 18.36 -12.15 -51.49
C ASN A 118 17.68 -11.26 -52.55
N GLU A 119 18.39 -10.91 -53.62
CA GLU A 119 17.80 -10.13 -54.73
C GLU A 119 16.63 -10.87 -55.41
N LEU A 120 16.76 -12.19 -55.61
CA LEU A 120 15.70 -13.05 -56.15
C LEU A 120 14.48 -13.16 -55.21
N ALA A 121 14.69 -13.12 -53.89
CA ALA A 121 13.60 -13.16 -52.90
C ALA A 121 12.83 -11.83 -52.82
N HIS A 122 13.48 -10.70 -53.08
CA HIS A 122 12.87 -9.36 -53.05
C HIS A 122 12.27 -8.91 -54.41
N ALA A 123 12.13 -9.83 -55.38
CA ALA A 123 11.59 -9.57 -56.71
C ALA A 123 12.25 -8.38 -57.45
N GLN A 124 13.53 -8.14 -57.23
CA GLN A 124 14.27 -7.05 -57.89
C GLN A 124 14.54 -7.35 -59.37
N VAL A 125 14.82 -6.31 -60.15
CA VAL A 125 15.01 -6.40 -61.61
C VAL A 125 16.26 -7.22 -61.94
N MET A 126 16.05 -8.42 -62.51
CA MET A 126 17.11 -9.29 -62.99
C MET A 126 17.77 -8.73 -64.26
N PRO A 127 19.07 -9.00 -64.50
CA PRO A 127 19.70 -8.69 -65.78
C PRO A 127 18.95 -9.41 -66.91
N THR A 128 18.99 -8.85 -68.12
CA THR A 128 18.29 -9.39 -69.29
C THR A 128 19.28 -9.81 -70.38
N GLY A 129 18.91 -10.76 -71.23
CA GLY A 129 19.75 -11.16 -72.38
C GLY A 129 20.95 -12.02 -71.98
N ALA A 130 22.13 -11.71 -72.55
CA ALA A 130 23.34 -12.53 -72.41
C ALA A 130 23.86 -12.62 -70.96
N ASP A 131 23.69 -11.55 -70.17
CA ASP A 131 24.14 -11.52 -68.78
C ASP A 131 23.30 -12.42 -67.87
N LEU A 132 22.00 -12.56 -68.14
CA LEU A 132 21.12 -13.50 -67.42
C LEU A 132 21.49 -14.94 -67.73
N ALA A 133 21.80 -15.25 -69.00
CA ALA A 133 22.22 -16.58 -69.41
C ALA A 133 23.55 -16.96 -68.75
N ALA A 134 24.54 -16.06 -68.76
CA ALA A 134 25.83 -16.29 -68.10
C ALA A 134 25.70 -16.45 -66.59
N LEU A 135 24.84 -15.66 -65.93
CA LEU A 135 24.56 -15.78 -64.51
C LEU A 135 23.87 -17.11 -64.18
N ARG A 136 22.85 -17.49 -64.96
CA ARG A 136 22.16 -18.79 -64.81
C ARG A 136 23.11 -19.96 -64.97
N ASP A 137 23.96 -19.94 -65.99
CA ASP A 137 24.91 -21.03 -66.26
C ASP A 137 25.95 -21.15 -65.13
N SER A 138 26.38 -20.02 -64.56
CA SER A 138 27.27 -19.98 -63.38
C SER A 138 26.61 -20.59 -62.14
N VAL A 139 25.35 -20.23 -61.84
CA VAL A 139 24.60 -20.80 -60.71
C VAL A 139 24.35 -22.30 -60.91
N LEU A 140 23.98 -22.71 -62.14
CA LEU A 140 23.79 -24.12 -62.48
C LEU A 140 25.09 -24.92 -62.34
N ALA A 141 26.24 -24.33 -62.71
CA ALA A 141 27.54 -24.96 -62.52
C ALA A 141 27.84 -25.20 -61.04
N VAL A 142 27.55 -24.23 -60.16
CA VAL A 142 27.69 -24.40 -58.70
C VAL A 142 26.76 -25.50 -58.18
N ALA A 143 25.48 -25.49 -58.56
CA ALA A 143 24.52 -26.52 -58.15
C ALA A 143 24.97 -27.93 -58.56
N LYS A 144 25.54 -28.07 -59.76
CA LYS A 144 26.11 -29.34 -60.24
C LYS A 144 27.36 -29.75 -59.47
N GLN A 145 28.25 -28.82 -59.13
CA GLN A 145 29.45 -29.11 -58.33
C GLN A 145 29.08 -29.60 -56.91
N ILE A 146 28.11 -28.95 -56.26
CA ILE A 146 27.63 -29.35 -54.93
C ILE A 146 26.95 -30.73 -55.00
N SER A 147 26.08 -30.96 -55.99
CA SER A 147 25.45 -32.27 -56.22
C SER A 147 26.49 -33.37 -56.42
N ALA A 148 27.54 -33.12 -57.22
CA ALA A 148 28.63 -34.08 -57.43
C ALA A 148 29.39 -34.40 -56.13
N ALA A 149 29.64 -33.40 -55.28
CA ALA A 149 30.29 -33.59 -53.98
C ALA A 149 29.42 -34.46 -53.05
N ILE A 150 28.10 -34.20 -52.99
CA ILE A 150 27.16 -34.99 -52.17
C ILE A 150 27.07 -36.43 -52.68
N ARG A 151 26.95 -36.65 -53.99
CA ARG A 151 26.94 -38.00 -54.59
C ARG A 151 28.25 -38.74 -54.33
N GLY A 152 29.39 -38.05 -54.44
CA GLY A 152 30.70 -38.59 -54.10
C GLY A 152 30.79 -39.04 -52.63
N PHE A 153 30.24 -38.24 -51.71
CA PHE A 153 30.13 -38.59 -50.29
C PHE A 153 29.26 -39.83 -50.05
N LEU A 154 28.09 -39.91 -50.68
CA LEU A 154 27.12 -41.00 -50.50
C LEU A 154 27.47 -42.27 -51.29
N THR A 155 28.50 -42.25 -52.13
CA THR A 155 28.90 -43.41 -52.94
C THR A 155 29.24 -44.60 -52.03
N GLY A 156 28.59 -45.75 -52.29
CA GLY A 156 28.75 -46.97 -51.50
C GLY A 156 28.04 -46.96 -50.14
N ALA A 157 27.26 -45.93 -49.82
CA ALA A 157 26.44 -45.88 -48.61
C ALA A 157 25.07 -46.53 -48.84
N GLU A 158 24.63 -47.34 -47.89
CA GLU A 158 23.28 -47.88 -47.80
C GLU A 158 22.47 -47.14 -46.74
N ILE A 159 21.17 -47.02 -46.96
CA ILE A 159 20.25 -46.47 -45.95
C ILE A 159 19.74 -47.60 -45.06
N VAL A 160 20.00 -47.48 -43.76
CA VAL A 160 19.45 -48.37 -42.74
C VAL A 160 18.41 -47.61 -41.93
N THR A 161 17.17 -48.09 -41.95
CA THR A 161 16.08 -47.54 -41.12
C THR A 161 15.91 -48.38 -39.85
N ARG A 162 15.80 -47.70 -38.71
CA ARG A 162 15.48 -48.30 -37.41
C ARG A 162 14.14 -47.75 -36.90
N PRO A 163 13.44 -48.47 -36.01
CA PRO A 163 12.32 -47.89 -35.28
C PRO A 163 12.78 -46.59 -34.62
N GLY A 164 12.08 -45.50 -34.91
CA GLY A 164 12.27 -44.22 -34.24
C GLY A 164 11.06 -43.93 -33.37
N ASP A 165 10.69 -42.65 -33.27
CA ASP A 165 9.62 -42.17 -32.41
C ASP A 165 8.35 -41.81 -33.20
N ALA A 166 7.19 -42.15 -32.63
CA ALA A 166 5.87 -42.05 -33.24
C ALA A 166 5.81 -42.64 -34.67
N ASP A 167 5.64 -41.78 -35.68
CA ASP A 167 5.45 -42.14 -37.09
C ASP A 167 6.73 -42.04 -37.94
N LEU A 168 7.87 -41.75 -37.31
CA LEU A 168 9.14 -41.49 -37.97
C LEU A 168 10.22 -42.50 -37.55
N GLY A 169 10.79 -43.20 -38.52
CA GLY A 169 11.94 -44.08 -38.34
C GLY A 169 13.27 -43.34 -38.33
N ALA A 170 14.21 -43.78 -37.48
CA ALA A 170 15.58 -43.27 -37.48
C ALA A 170 16.35 -43.75 -38.71
N VAL A 171 17.10 -42.84 -39.35
CA VAL A 171 17.86 -43.11 -40.57
C VAL A 171 19.35 -43.04 -40.28
N ASP A 172 20.09 -44.04 -40.76
CA ASP A 172 21.55 -44.03 -40.76
C ASP A 172 22.11 -44.29 -42.16
N PHE A 173 23.23 -43.66 -42.49
CA PHE A 173 24.03 -43.98 -43.68
C PHE A 173 25.12 -44.98 -43.28
N ALA A 174 25.14 -46.16 -43.91
CA ALA A 174 26.06 -47.24 -43.62
C ALA A 174 26.95 -47.55 -44.83
N TRP A 175 28.26 -47.42 -44.66
CA TRP A 175 29.26 -47.92 -45.60
C TRP A 175 29.86 -49.23 -45.05
N ALA A 176 30.67 -49.91 -45.85
CA ALA A 176 31.31 -51.17 -45.42
C ALA A 176 32.21 -51.01 -44.18
N ASP A 177 32.78 -49.83 -43.96
CA ASP A 177 33.78 -49.53 -42.94
C ASP A 177 33.33 -48.50 -41.89
N ARG A 178 32.15 -47.87 -42.07
CA ARG A 178 31.67 -46.82 -41.16
C ARG A 178 30.15 -46.65 -41.21
N ARG A 179 29.60 -45.93 -40.22
CA ARG A 179 28.20 -45.54 -40.15
C ARG A 179 28.08 -44.08 -39.70
N LEU A 180 27.09 -43.36 -40.20
CA LEU A 180 26.73 -42.01 -39.77
C LEU A 180 25.24 -42.00 -39.39
N SER A 181 24.95 -41.74 -38.12
CA SER A 181 23.60 -41.60 -37.59
C SER A 181 23.01 -40.26 -37.99
N MET A 182 21.98 -40.28 -38.83
CA MET A 182 21.34 -39.06 -39.33
C MET A 182 20.13 -38.64 -38.48
N TRP A 183 19.71 -39.44 -37.50
CA TRP A 183 18.73 -39.01 -36.50
C TRP A 183 19.27 -37.82 -35.69
N PRO A 184 18.45 -36.87 -35.22
CA PRO A 184 17.06 -36.61 -35.63
C PRO A 184 16.94 -35.73 -36.90
N PHE A 185 18.03 -35.50 -37.63
CA PHE A 185 18.09 -34.57 -38.77
C PHE A 185 17.49 -35.11 -40.07
N LEU A 186 17.56 -36.43 -40.28
CA LEU A 186 16.94 -37.16 -41.37
C LEU A 186 16.17 -38.34 -40.76
N CYS A 187 14.93 -38.51 -41.17
CA CYS A 187 14.08 -39.62 -40.73
C CYS A 187 13.34 -40.24 -41.92
N ALA A 188 12.68 -41.37 -41.68
CA ALA A 188 11.86 -42.04 -42.68
C ALA A 188 10.40 -42.07 -42.23
N ASP A 189 9.45 -41.69 -43.10
CA ASP A 189 8.02 -41.81 -42.79
C ASP A 189 7.54 -43.28 -42.80
N ARG A 190 6.27 -43.53 -42.45
CA ARG A 190 5.66 -44.87 -42.47
C ARG A 190 5.76 -45.59 -43.84
N SER A 191 5.96 -44.85 -44.92
CA SER A 191 6.14 -45.40 -46.27
C SER A 191 7.62 -45.59 -46.67
N GLY A 192 8.55 -45.31 -45.75
CA GLY A 192 9.99 -45.43 -45.98
C GLY A 192 10.59 -44.29 -46.80
N ARG A 193 9.88 -43.16 -46.97
CA ARG A 193 10.39 -41.97 -47.67
C ARG A 193 11.21 -41.10 -46.72
N LEU A 194 12.31 -40.57 -47.23
CA LEU A 194 13.16 -39.69 -46.45
C LEU A 194 12.50 -38.33 -46.18
N CYS A 195 12.68 -37.86 -44.95
CA CYS A 195 12.16 -36.63 -44.40
C CYS A 195 13.34 -35.82 -43.85
N VAL A 196 13.60 -34.64 -44.42
CA VAL A 196 14.75 -33.78 -44.13
C VAL A 196 14.36 -32.67 -43.17
N PHE A 197 15.08 -32.49 -42.06
CA PHE A 197 14.76 -31.46 -41.07
C PHE A 197 14.69 -30.06 -41.70
N ALA A 198 13.64 -29.31 -41.34
CA ALA A 198 13.36 -27.99 -41.89
C ALA A 198 13.35 -26.90 -40.82
N GLN A 199 12.56 -27.10 -39.76
CA GLN A 199 12.38 -26.14 -38.67
C GLN A 199 11.91 -26.85 -37.39
N PHE A 200 12.09 -26.20 -36.25
CA PHE A 200 11.64 -26.65 -34.93
C PHE A 200 10.94 -25.50 -34.19
N ASN A 201 9.61 -25.45 -34.30
CA ASN A 201 8.83 -24.64 -33.36
C ASN A 201 8.88 -25.35 -31.99
N SER A 202 8.81 -24.62 -30.89
CA SER A 202 8.99 -25.14 -29.52
C SER A 202 8.12 -26.35 -29.14
N THR A 203 7.14 -26.72 -29.96
CA THR A 203 6.20 -27.81 -29.76
C THR A 203 6.45 -29.05 -30.63
N ALA A 204 7.02 -28.90 -31.84
CA ALA A 204 7.20 -30.00 -32.78
C ALA A 204 8.17 -29.65 -33.94
N PRO A 205 9.08 -30.55 -34.33
CA PRO A 205 9.85 -30.37 -35.56
C PRO A 205 9.02 -30.56 -36.82
N THR A 206 9.38 -29.84 -37.86
CA THR A 206 8.86 -29.99 -39.22
C THR A 206 9.98 -30.49 -40.13
N TYR A 207 9.65 -31.47 -40.96
CA TYR A 207 10.51 -32.09 -41.97
C TYR A 207 9.94 -31.87 -43.37
N LEU A 208 10.81 -31.87 -44.38
CA LEU A 208 10.42 -31.84 -45.79
C LEU A 208 10.59 -33.22 -46.42
N ARG A 209 9.57 -33.68 -47.16
CA ARG A 209 9.58 -34.95 -47.91
C ARG A 209 9.35 -34.71 -49.40
N ALA A 210 9.80 -35.66 -50.24
CA ALA A 210 9.52 -35.64 -51.67
C ALA A 210 8.05 -36.00 -51.99
N GLY A 211 7.40 -35.23 -52.88
CA GLY A 211 6.06 -35.50 -53.43
C GLY A 211 5.17 -34.26 -53.58
N SER A 212 4.07 -34.38 -54.35
CA SER A 212 3.19 -33.25 -54.75
C SER A 212 2.03 -32.95 -53.78
N ALA A 213 1.71 -33.83 -52.82
CA ALA A 213 0.48 -33.72 -52.02
C ALA A 213 0.64 -33.33 -50.53
N ASP A 214 1.78 -33.55 -49.89
CA ASP A 214 2.14 -32.79 -48.66
C ASP A 214 3.65 -32.77 -48.58
N VAL A 215 4.27 -31.59 -48.64
CA VAL A 215 5.74 -31.45 -48.62
C VAL A 215 6.25 -31.48 -47.17
N THR A 216 5.39 -31.16 -46.18
CA THR A 216 5.76 -31.04 -44.77
C THR A 216 5.26 -32.21 -43.92
N VAL A 217 6.10 -32.70 -43.01
CA VAL A 217 5.77 -33.74 -42.03
C VAL A 217 6.12 -33.22 -40.64
N LYS A 218 5.19 -33.32 -39.69
CA LYS A 218 5.44 -32.96 -38.29
C LYS A 218 5.93 -34.17 -37.51
N GLY A 219 6.98 -34.00 -36.71
CA GLY A 219 7.38 -34.97 -35.70
C GLY A 219 6.74 -34.62 -34.35
N GLY A 220 6.15 -35.60 -33.67
CA GLY A 220 5.44 -35.38 -32.40
C GLY A 220 5.90 -36.28 -31.24
N GLY A 221 6.99 -37.01 -31.43
CA GLY A 221 7.51 -37.92 -30.42
C GLY A 221 8.42 -37.25 -29.39
N ASP A 222 8.34 -37.69 -28.13
CA ASP A 222 9.11 -37.13 -27.01
C ASP A 222 10.63 -37.35 -27.15
N GLU A 223 11.07 -38.53 -27.59
CA GLU A 223 12.48 -38.85 -27.84
C GLU A 223 13.04 -37.97 -28.96
N LEU A 224 12.24 -37.77 -30.01
CA LEU A 224 12.59 -36.89 -31.12
C LEU A 224 12.77 -35.43 -30.66
N ILE A 225 11.87 -34.95 -29.80
CA ILE A 225 11.92 -33.59 -29.24
C ILE A 225 13.15 -33.42 -28.34
N ILE A 226 13.44 -34.39 -27.49
CA ILE A 226 14.61 -34.38 -26.59
C ILE A 226 15.91 -34.33 -27.41
N ASP A 227 16.04 -35.21 -28.40
CA ASP A 227 17.24 -35.33 -29.23
C ASP A 227 17.50 -34.08 -30.06
N LEU A 228 16.44 -33.45 -30.60
CA LEU A 228 16.57 -32.17 -31.31
C LEU A 228 16.93 -31.04 -30.35
N THR A 229 16.27 -30.96 -29.18
CA THR A 229 16.50 -29.89 -28.21
C THR A 229 17.95 -29.86 -27.74
N ALA A 230 18.60 -31.03 -27.60
CA ALA A 230 20.00 -31.14 -27.20
C ALA A 230 21.00 -30.55 -28.23
N VAL A 231 20.64 -30.48 -29.50
CA VAL A 231 21.53 -30.04 -30.61
C VAL A 231 21.13 -28.70 -31.22
N MET A 232 19.96 -28.17 -30.84
CA MET A 232 19.57 -26.81 -31.20
C MET A 232 20.34 -25.79 -30.37
N ARG A 233 20.50 -24.57 -30.90
CA ARG A 233 20.90 -23.44 -30.07
C ARG A 233 19.91 -23.33 -28.91
N PRO A 234 20.39 -23.20 -27.66
CA PRO A 234 19.52 -22.71 -26.61
C PRO A 234 18.87 -21.41 -27.09
N LEU A 235 17.65 -21.14 -26.63
CA LEU A 235 16.89 -19.94 -26.96
C LEU A 235 17.60 -18.68 -26.41
N ASP A 236 18.75 -18.31 -26.95
CA ASP A 236 19.36 -17.00 -26.79
C ASP A 236 18.77 -16.07 -27.86
N ASN A 237 17.47 -15.80 -27.71
CA ASN A 237 16.73 -14.61 -28.14
C ASN A 237 15.22 -14.87 -28.02
N ASP A 238 14.76 -14.89 -26.77
CA ASP A 238 13.36 -15.06 -26.35
C ASP A 238 12.42 -13.92 -26.80
N ARG A 239 12.95 -12.83 -27.38
CA ARG A 239 12.20 -11.57 -27.57
C ARG A 239 11.15 -11.60 -28.68
N PHE A 240 11.46 -12.22 -29.83
CA PHE A 240 10.50 -12.30 -30.95
C PHE A 240 9.42 -13.36 -30.67
N GLY A 241 9.80 -14.47 -30.03
CA GLY A 241 8.84 -15.48 -29.53
C GLY A 241 7.87 -14.90 -28.51
N HIS A 242 8.37 -14.17 -27.49
CA HIS A 242 7.52 -13.43 -26.55
C HIS A 242 6.66 -12.38 -27.24
N PHE A 243 7.17 -11.71 -28.26
CA PHE A 243 6.40 -10.75 -29.06
C PHE A 243 5.20 -11.42 -29.75
N VAL A 244 5.38 -12.56 -30.41
CA VAL A 244 4.29 -13.31 -31.06
C VAL A 244 3.31 -13.86 -30.03
N ALA A 245 3.82 -14.46 -28.94
CA ALA A 245 2.99 -15.01 -27.86
C ALA A 245 2.13 -13.91 -27.21
N ASP A 246 2.70 -12.72 -26.98
CA ASP A 246 1.96 -11.59 -26.43
C ASP A 246 0.85 -11.10 -27.37
N ILE A 247 1.10 -11.04 -28.68
CA ILE A 247 0.05 -10.65 -29.64
C ILE A 247 -1.06 -11.71 -29.64
N GLN A 248 -0.72 -12.99 -29.65
CA GLN A 248 -1.72 -14.07 -29.60
C GLN A 248 -2.55 -14.03 -28.31
N LEU A 249 -1.90 -13.73 -27.17
CA LEU A 249 -2.56 -13.56 -25.88
C LEU A 249 -3.51 -12.35 -25.87
N ASP A 250 -3.11 -11.23 -26.49
CA ASP A 250 -3.96 -10.05 -26.60
C ASP A 250 -5.14 -10.29 -27.55
N LEU A 251 -4.93 -10.97 -28.68
CA LEU A 251 -5.98 -11.33 -29.64
C LEU A 251 -6.96 -12.37 -29.11
N ALA A 252 -6.58 -13.13 -28.09
CA ALA A 252 -7.43 -14.17 -27.52
C ALA A 252 -8.80 -13.65 -27.06
N GLY A 253 -8.87 -12.41 -26.59
CA GLY A 253 -10.14 -11.76 -26.20
C GLY A 253 -10.93 -11.15 -27.36
N PHE A 254 -10.33 -10.97 -28.54
CA PHE A 254 -10.98 -10.35 -29.70
C PHE A 254 -11.41 -11.38 -30.75
N ARG A 255 -10.89 -12.60 -30.66
CA ARG A 255 -11.17 -13.66 -31.63
C ARG A 255 -12.43 -14.44 -31.28
N ASP A 256 -13.03 -15.04 -32.30
CA ASP A 256 -14.00 -16.11 -32.14
C ASP A 256 -13.35 -17.33 -31.47
N ALA A 257 -13.98 -17.84 -30.41
CA ALA A 257 -13.46 -18.94 -29.60
C ALA A 257 -13.29 -20.25 -30.41
N ASP A 258 -14.09 -20.44 -31.46
CA ASP A 258 -14.06 -21.64 -32.30
C ASP A 258 -12.90 -21.62 -33.32
N HIS A 259 -12.17 -20.50 -33.43
CA HIS A 259 -11.13 -20.32 -34.43
C HIS A 259 -9.75 -20.01 -33.81
N ALA A 260 -8.74 -20.83 -34.15
CA ALA A 260 -7.37 -20.62 -33.72
C ALA A 260 -6.68 -19.47 -34.49
N CYS A 261 -5.83 -18.71 -33.81
CA CYS A 261 -4.92 -17.77 -34.47
C CYS A 261 -3.79 -18.54 -35.13
N HIS A 262 -3.58 -18.33 -36.43
CA HIS A 262 -2.46 -18.89 -37.16
C HIS A 262 -1.48 -17.78 -37.49
N HIS A 263 -0.20 -17.97 -37.14
CA HIS A 263 0.84 -17.02 -37.51
C HIS A 263 1.82 -17.65 -38.49
N TYR A 264 2.41 -16.81 -39.35
CA TYR A 264 3.53 -17.15 -40.19
C TYR A 264 4.52 -15.99 -40.22
N GLU A 265 5.81 -16.32 -40.22
CA GLU A 265 6.88 -15.34 -40.23
C GLU A 265 7.29 -15.02 -41.67
N VAL A 266 7.42 -13.74 -41.99
CA VAL A 266 7.86 -13.25 -43.31
C VAL A 266 8.84 -12.10 -43.07
N ASP A 267 10.10 -12.27 -43.43
CA ASP A 267 11.14 -11.22 -43.40
C ASP A 267 11.24 -10.41 -42.08
N GLY A 268 11.20 -11.10 -40.93
CA GLY A 268 11.28 -10.45 -39.61
C GLY A 268 9.98 -9.78 -39.15
N MET A 269 8.90 -10.00 -39.89
CA MET A 269 7.52 -9.64 -39.54
C MET A 269 6.74 -10.92 -39.23
N VAL A 270 5.68 -10.78 -38.44
CA VAL A 270 4.71 -11.84 -38.20
C VAL A 270 3.37 -11.42 -38.78
N ALA A 271 2.82 -12.25 -39.66
CA ALA A 271 1.45 -12.10 -40.11
C ALA A 271 0.57 -13.06 -39.30
N ILE A 272 -0.52 -12.55 -38.74
CA ILE A 272 -1.47 -13.33 -37.95
C ILE A 272 -2.81 -13.33 -38.67
N LEU A 273 -3.24 -14.53 -39.08
CA LEU A 273 -4.59 -14.82 -39.54
C LEU A 273 -5.44 -15.19 -38.34
N TRP A 274 -6.52 -14.45 -38.14
CA TRP A 274 -7.44 -14.64 -37.03
C TRP A 274 -8.85 -14.23 -37.43
N PHE A 275 -9.81 -14.65 -36.63
CA PHE A 275 -11.23 -14.45 -36.88
C PHE A 275 -11.77 -13.55 -35.78
N ARG A 276 -12.06 -12.29 -36.09
CA ARG A 276 -12.53 -11.30 -35.13
C ARG A 276 -14.00 -11.55 -34.80
N ALA A 277 -14.33 -11.59 -33.52
CA ALA A 277 -15.71 -11.60 -33.05
C ALA A 277 -16.33 -10.20 -33.23
N THR A 278 -17.49 -10.13 -33.88
CA THR A 278 -18.26 -8.89 -34.05
C THR A 278 -19.71 -9.12 -33.66
N SER A 279 -20.47 -8.05 -33.44
CA SER A 279 -21.90 -8.15 -33.14
C SER A 279 -22.74 -8.77 -34.28
N GLU A 280 -22.20 -8.82 -35.50
CA GLU A 280 -22.87 -9.36 -36.71
C GLU A 280 -22.36 -10.75 -37.11
N GLY A 281 -21.41 -11.33 -36.35
CA GLY A 281 -20.79 -12.63 -36.63
C GLY A 281 -19.26 -12.56 -36.62
N THR A 282 -18.63 -13.40 -37.44
CA THR A 282 -17.17 -13.61 -37.42
C THR A 282 -16.52 -13.04 -38.68
N GLU A 283 -15.51 -12.20 -38.50
CA GLU A 283 -14.78 -11.52 -39.59
C GLU A 283 -13.35 -12.07 -39.71
N ALA A 284 -13.02 -12.69 -40.85
CA ALA A 284 -11.65 -13.16 -41.11
C ALA A 284 -10.73 -11.96 -41.40
N ARG A 285 -9.63 -11.84 -40.65
CA ARG A 285 -8.68 -10.73 -40.74
C ARG A 285 -7.24 -11.26 -40.74
N THR A 286 -6.38 -10.60 -41.50
CA THR A 286 -4.93 -10.81 -41.46
C THR A 286 -4.25 -9.51 -41.09
N ASP A 287 -3.54 -9.48 -39.97
CA ASP A 287 -2.78 -8.32 -39.52
C ASP A 287 -1.28 -8.65 -39.50
N GLN A 288 -0.45 -7.67 -39.87
CA GLN A 288 0.99 -7.82 -39.92
C GLN A 288 1.64 -6.99 -38.81
N PHE A 289 2.59 -7.59 -38.10
CA PHE A 289 3.28 -6.99 -36.97
C PHE A 289 4.78 -7.13 -37.10
N ARG A 290 5.53 -6.19 -36.52
CA ARG A 290 7.00 -6.26 -36.42
C ARG A 290 7.52 -5.62 -35.14
N LEU A 291 8.79 -5.87 -34.84
CA LEU A 291 9.57 -5.09 -33.88
C LEU A 291 10.33 -4.00 -34.64
N GLY A 292 9.97 -2.74 -34.41
CA GLY A 292 10.66 -1.56 -34.95
C GLY A 292 11.84 -1.11 -34.09
N ASP A 293 12.38 0.07 -34.39
CA ASP A 293 13.51 0.65 -33.66
C ASP A 293 13.24 0.75 -32.15
N GLY A 294 14.23 0.39 -31.33
CA GLY A 294 14.07 0.36 -29.88
C GLY A 294 13.06 -0.69 -29.38
N GLU A 295 12.82 -1.75 -30.16
CA GLU A 295 11.91 -2.87 -29.84
C GLU A 295 10.44 -2.46 -29.69
N GLN A 296 10.05 -1.35 -30.31
CA GLN A 296 8.66 -0.93 -30.33
C GLN A 296 7.82 -1.86 -31.20
N ARG A 297 6.72 -2.37 -30.66
CA ARG A 297 5.76 -3.19 -31.43
C ARG A 297 5.02 -2.31 -32.41
N GLN A 298 5.02 -2.71 -33.66
CA GLN A 298 4.36 -2.00 -34.74
C GLN A 298 3.39 -2.92 -35.47
N TRP A 299 2.31 -2.33 -35.96
CA TRP A 299 1.28 -2.95 -36.78
C TRP A 299 1.22 -2.22 -38.13
N LEU A 300 1.09 -2.97 -39.22
CA LEU A 300 0.92 -2.38 -40.54
C LEU A 300 -0.55 -2.01 -40.72
N ASN A 301 -0.84 -0.71 -40.74
CA ASN A 301 -2.19 -0.23 -40.97
C ASN A 301 -2.60 -0.51 -42.44
N PRO A 302 -3.64 -1.32 -42.69
CA PRO A 302 -4.02 -1.70 -44.05
C PRO A 302 -4.61 -0.55 -44.86
N GLY A 303 -5.15 0.48 -44.20
CA GLY A 303 -5.73 1.65 -44.87
C GLY A 303 -4.69 2.65 -45.36
N THR A 304 -3.58 2.82 -44.62
CA THR A 304 -2.51 3.77 -44.98
C THR A 304 -1.27 3.10 -45.57
N GLY A 305 -1.08 1.80 -45.31
CA GLY A 305 0.15 1.07 -45.65
C GLY A 305 1.34 1.45 -44.77
N GLU A 306 1.12 2.18 -43.67
CA GLU A 306 2.18 2.65 -42.77
C GLU A 306 2.29 1.80 -41.51
N TRP A 307 3.50 1.73 -40.95
CA TRP A 307 3.76 1.07 -39.68
C TRP A 307 3.38 1.97 -38.51
N CYS A 308 2.29 1.63 -37.83
CA CYS A 308 1.78 2.34 -36.66
C CYS A 308 2.18 1.61 -35.37
N PRO A 309 2.22 2.29 -34.21
CA PRO A 309 2.42 1.64 -32.92
C PRO A 309 1.30 0.64 -32.61
N TYR A 310 1.65 -0.50 -31.99
CA TYR A 310 0.69 -1.55 -31.62
C TYR A 310 -0.52 -1.08 -30.78
N PRO A 311 -0.42 -0.08 -29.87
CA PRO A 311 -1.62 0.44 -29.20
C PRO A 311 -2.69 1.02 -30.14
N ASP A 312 -2.29 1.53 -31.32
CA ASP A 312 -3.26 2.02 -32.30
C ASP A 312 -4.03 0.87 -32.99
N PHE A 313 -3.40 -0.29 -33.16
CA PHE A 313 -4.09 -1.51 -33.59
C PHE A 313 -5.18 -1.92 -32.59
N LEU A 314 -4.86 -1.92 -31.30
CA LEU A 314 -5.84 -2.25 -30.26
C LEU A 314 -7.00 -1.23 -30.21
N ARG A 315 -6.72 0.06 -30.45
CA ARG A 315 -7.75 1.10 -30.56
C ARG A 315 -8.65 0.90 -31.79
N ASP A 316 -8.08 0.45 -32.90
CA ASP A 316 -8.81 0.14 -34.14
C ASP A 316 -9.80 -1.02 -33.91
N ILE A 317 -9.32 -2.16 -33.41
CA ILE A 317 -10.16 -3.36 -33.24
C ILE A 317 -11.23 -3.21 -32.15
N VAL A 318 -11.04 -2.31 -31.18
CA VAL A 318 -12.03 -2.00 -30.14
C VAL A 318 -13.08 -0.99 -30.61
N ASN A 319 -12.82 -0.27 -31.70
CA ASN A 319 -13.54 0.97 -32.02
C ASN A 319 -13.50 1.94 -30.82
N TRP A 320 -12.28 2.36 -30.47
CA TRP A 320 -11.96 3.17 -29.29
C TRP A 320 -12.90 4.37 -29.05
N PRO A 321 -13.26 5.19 -30.06
CA PRO A 321 -14.17 6.31 -29.85
C PRO A 321 -15.54 5.89 -29.31
N VAL A 322 -16.11 4.79 -29.82
CA VAL A 322 -17.41 4.30 -29.36
C VAL A 322 -17.29 3.67 -27.97
N ALA A 323 -16.22 2.92 -27.71
CA ALA A 323 -15.96 2.34 -26.39
C ALA A 323 -15.85 3.41 -25.30
N VAL A 324 -15.07 4.47 -25.55
CA VAL A 324 -14.92 5.60 -24.61
C VAL A 324 -16.24 6.33 -24.40
N ALA A 325 -17.01 6.58 -25.46
CA ALA A 325 -18.29 7.28 -25.35
C ALA A 325 -19.33 6.51 -24.53
N ARG A 326 -19.44 5.19 -24.74
CA ARG A 326 -20.35 4.35 -23.94
C ARG A 326 -19.87 4.23 -22.49
N PHE A 327 -18.56 4.17 -22.27
CA PHE A 327 -18.02 4.13 -20.92
C PHE A 327 -18.26 5.45 -20.17
N ARG A 328 -18.11 6.61 -20.83
CA ARG A 328 -18.47 7.91 -20.26
C ARG A 328 -19.94 7.96 -19.84
N GLN A 329 -20.86 7.50 -20.69
CA GLN A 329 -22.30 7.43 -20.36
C GLN A 329 -22.57 6.54 -19.14
N TYR A 330 -21.86 5.41 -19.03
CA TYR A 330 -21.92 4.54 -17.86
C TYR A 330 -21.44 5.26 -16.58
N LEU A 331 -20.37 6.04 -16.65
CA LEU A 331 -19.87 6.82 -15.50
C LEU A 331 -20.83 7.95 -15.10
N GLU A 332 -21.45 8.63 -16.06
CA GLU A 332 -22.47 9.66 -15.77
C GLU A 332 -23.65 9.04 -15.02
N LYS A 333 -24.10 7.86 -15.45
CA LYS A 333 -25.14 7.13 -14.72
C LYS A 333 -24.71 6.77 -13.29
N ILE A 334 -23.46 6.34 -13.07
CA ILE A 334 -22.96 6.09 -11.71
C ILE A 334 -22.93 7.37 -10.88
N GLU A 335 -22.48 8.49 -11.46
CA GLU A 335 -22.44 9.78 -10.78
C GLU A 335 -23.84 10.25 -10.38
N GLU A 336 -24.82 10.08 -11.26
CA GLU A 336 -26.25 10.33 -11.00
C GLU A 336 -26.79 9.42 -9.88
N GLU A 337 -26.55 8.10 -9.94
CA GLU A 337 -26.95 7.15 -8.89
C GLU A 337 -26.35 7.51 -7.53
N LEU A 338 -25.09 7.98 -7.49
CA LEU A 338 -24.45 8.44 -6.25
C LEU A 338 -25.07 9.73 -5.72
N LEU A 339 -25.44 10.67 -6.59
CA LEU A 339 -26.13 11.91 -6.20
C LEU A 339 -27.54 11.63 -5.70
N GLU A 340 -28.26 10.73 -6.37
CA GLU A 340 -29.60 10.31 -5.97
C GLU A 340 -29.59 9.56 -4.64
N GLY A 341 -28.68 8.59 -4.48
CA GLY A 341 -28.52 7.88 -3.20
C GLY A 341 -28.12 8.78 -2.03
N GLU A 342 -27.30 9.82 -2.28
CA GLU A 342 -27.00 10.83 -1.27
C GLU A 342 -28.23 11.70 -0.93
N ARG A 343 -29.03 12.08 -1.93
CA ARG A 343 -30.28 12.85 -1.71
C ARG A 343 -31.34 12.05 -0.96
N GLU A 344 -31.57 10.80 -1.35
CA GLU A 344 -32.58 9.94 -0.75
C GLU A 344 -32.18 9.47 0.65
N GLY A 345 -30.93 9.03 0.82
CA GLY A 345 -30.45 8.48 2.08
C GLY A 345 -30.25 9.53 3.19
N LEU A 346 -30.05 10.80 2.81
CA LEU A 346 -29.72 11.87 3.75
C LEU A 346 -30.70 13.06 3.70
N ALA A 347 -31.77 12.93 2.91
CA ALA A 347 -32.79 13.96 2.69
C ALA A 347 -32.23 15.33 2.24
N TRP A 348 -31.14 15.34 1.46
CA TRP A 348 -30.46 16.58 1.05
C TRP A 348 -31.26 17.39 0.03
N THR A 349 -31.43 18.68 0.31
CA THR A 349 -32.16 19.65 -0.51
C THR A 349 -31.25 20.60 -1.29
N LYS A 350 -30.02 20.88 -0.82
CA LYS A 350 -29.08 21.76 -1.53
C LYS A 350 -28.33 21.02 -2.65
N GLY A 351 -27.97 21.75 -3.71
CA GLY A 351 -27.38 21.18 -4.93
C GLY A 351 -26.06 20.42 -4.68
N ALA A 352 -26.08 19.09 -4.84
CA ALA A 352 -24.97 18.17 -4.55
C ALA A 352 -23.79 18.17 -5.57
N GLY A 353 -23.68 19.20 -6.43
CA GLY A 353 -22.76 19.22 -7.58
C GLY A 353 -21.35 19.71 -7.30
N VAL A 354 -21.03 20.14 -6.08
CA VAL A 354 -19.69 20.70 -5.78
C VAL A 354 -18.69 19.57 -5.55
N TYR A 355 -17.77 19.43 -6.51
CA TYR A 355 -16.61 18.55 -6.42
C TYR A 355 -15.37 19.34 -6.03
N ILE A 356 -14.82 19.05 -4.85
CA ILE A 356 -13.53 19.55 -4.41
C ILE A 356 -12.47 18.52 -4.77
N LYS A 357 -11.42 18.95 -5.48
CA LYS A 357 -10.30 18.07 -5.85
C LYS A 357 -9.57 17.59 -4.59
N PRO A 358 -9.44 16.28 -4.38
CA PRO A 358 -8.73 15.74 -3.22
C PRO A 358 -7.21 15.93 -3.36
N THR A 359 -6.56 15.92 -2.20
CA THR A 359 -5.11 15.87 -2.04
C THR A 359 -4.70 14.50 -1.52
N PHE A 360 -3.52 14.03 -1.91
CA PHE A 360 -3.00 12.71 -1.58
C PHE A 360 -1.60 12.80 -0.99
N ARG A 361 -1.24 11.84 -0.15
CA ARG A 361 0.16 11.54 0.17
C ARG A 361 0.52 10.19 -0.40
N VAL A 362 1.49 10.15 -1.31
CA VAL A 362 1.90 8.91 -1.98
C VAL A 362 3.20 8.39 -1.37
N THR A 363 3.16 7.15 -0.89
CA THR A 363 4.32 6.44 -0.34
C THR A 363 4.50 5.09 -1.04
N GLY A 364 5.70 4.52 -0.94
CA GLY A 364 5.92 3.13 -1.32
C GLY A 364 5.48 2.21 -0.18
N LEU A 365 4.93 1.04 -0.51
CA LEU A 365 4.44 0.06 0.48
C LEU A 365 5.48 -0.33 1.55
N GLN A 366 6.77 -0.26 1.23
CA GLN A 366 7.88 -0.57 2.15
C GLN A 366 8.63 0.67 2.69
N ASN A 367 8.28 1.88 2.22
CA ASN A 367 9.00 3.13 2.52
C ASN A 367 8.09 4.14 3.24
N SER A 368 7.34 3.69 4.26
CA SER A 368 6.40 4.51 5.03
C SER A 368 7.07 5.63 5.87
N SER A 369 8.39 5.65 5.98
CA SER A 369 9.15 6.52 6.87
C SER A 369 9.70 7.81 6.24
N ARG A 370 9.54 8.05 4.93
CA ARG A 370 9.83 9.37 4.33
C ARG A 370 8.57 10.24 4.38
N LYS A 371 8.68 11.48 4.87
CA LYS A 371 7.63 12.52 4.72
C LYS A 371 7.35 12.68 3.23
N ALA A 372 6.27 12.08 2.74
CA ALA A 372 5.76 12.33 1.40
C ALA A 372 5.07 13.70 1.38
N GLU A 373 5.41 14.53 0.40
CA GLU A 373 4.72 15.80 0.20
C GLU A 373 3.28 15.55 -0.29
N PRO A 374 2.32 16.41 0.10
CA PRO A 374 0.98 16.37 -0.46
C PRO A 374 1.05 16.62 -1.96
N MET A 375 0.31 15.82 -2.73
CA MET A 375 0.18 15.94 -4.18
C MET A 375 -1.28 16.03 -4.58
N GLY A 376 -1.56 16.77 -5.64
CA GLY A 376 -2.91 16.92 -6.18
C GLY A 376 -3.38 15.69 -6.96
N ILE A 377 -4.70 15.53 -7.16
CA ILE A 377 -5.25 14.47 -8.02
C ILE A 377 -4.67 14.47 -9.44
N ASP A 378 -4.40 15.65 -10.00
CA ASP A 378 -3.86 15.79 -11.36
C ASP A 378 -2.40 15.33 -11.44
N GLU A 379 -1.62 15.54 -10.38
CA GLU A 379 -0.26 15.02 -10.26
C GLU A 379 -0.27 13.50 -10.11
N LEU A 380 -1.23 12.94 -9.36
CA LEU A 380 -1.38 11.50 -9.20
C LEU A 380 -1.76 10.84 -10.54
N ARG A 381 -2.66 11.47 -11.31
CA ARG A 381 -3.00 11.04 -12.68
C ARG A 381 -1.77 11.06 -13.59
N ALA A 382 -0.99 12.14 -13.55
CA ALA A 382 0.24 12.24 -14.34
C ALA A 382 1.26 11.16 -13.95
N GLU A 383 1.37 10.81 -12.66
CA GLU A 383 2.20 9.68 -12.21
C GLU A 383 1.70 8.36 -12.79
N ILE A 384 0.39 8.07 -12.68
CA ILE A 384 -0.25 6.86 -13.22
C ILE A 384 -0.04 6.78 -14.74
N ASP A 385 -0.25 7.87 -15.47
CA ASP A 385 -0.04 7.93 -16.92
C ASP A 385 1.42 7.68 -17.28
N GLY A 386 2.36 8.27 -16.53
CA GLY A 386 3.78 8.00 -16.66
C GLY A 386 4.09 6.51 -16.47
N ARG A 387 3.45 5.86 -15.50
CA ARG A 387 3.62 4.42 -15.24
C ARG A 387 3.01 3.53 -16.31
N LEU A 388 1.87 3.91 -16.90
CA LEU A 388 1.25 3.18 -18.02
C LEU A 388 2.13 3.24 -19.27
N ARG A 389 2.89 4.32 -19.47
CA ARG A 389 3.85 4.47 -20.58
C ARG A 389 5.13 3.64 -20.39
N LEU A 390 5.51 3.33 -19.15
CA LEU A 390 6.69 2.53 -18.84
C LEU A 390 6.44 1.03 -19.10
N ARG A 391 6.98 0.51 -20.21
CA ARG A 391 7.15 -0.94 -20.42
C ARG A 391 8.20 -1.48 -19.47
N GLY A 392 7.77 -1.98 -18.32
CA GLY A 392 8.62 -2.65 -17.33
C GLY A 392 8.29 -4.13 -17.22
N SER A 393 9.08 -4.84 -16.42
CA SER A 393 8.84 -6.24 -16.02
C SER A 393 7.92 -6.37 -14.79
N LYS A 394 7.28 -5.28 -14.37
CA LYS A 394 6.50 -5.23 -13.13
C LYS A 394 5.10 -4.66 -13.35
N SER A 395 4.09 -5.42 -12.93
CA SER A 395 2.73 -4.89 -12.78
C SER A 395 2.73 -3.85 -11.67
N ARG A 396 1.85 -2.86 -11.72
CA ARG A 396 1.82 -1.78 -10.73
C ARG A 396 0.47 -1.71 -10.05
N ILE A 397 0.48 -1.58 -8.74
CA ILE A 397 -0.72 -1.45 -7.94
C ILE A 397 -0.66 -0.19 -7.09
N TYR A 398 -1.67 0.65 -7.24
CA TYR A 398 -1.90 1.83 -6.41
C TYR A 398 -3.04 1.54 -5.45
N PHE A 399 -2.76 1.55 -4.15
CA PHE A 399 -3.78 1.51 -3.12
C PHE A 399 -4.23 2.93 -2.78
N VAL A 400 -5.50 3.23 -2.96
CA VAL A 400 -6.11 4.49 -2.54
C VAL A 400 -6.74 4.26 -1.17
N GLU A 401 -6.09 4.82 -0.15
CA GLU A 401 -6.50 4.70 1.24
C GLU A 401 -7.12 5.99 1.74
N GLY A 402 -7.95 5.88 2.76
CA GLY A 402 -8.46 7.02 3.51
C GLY A 402 -9.71 6.63 4.27
N GLU A 403 -10.14 7.49 5.18
CA GLU A 403 -11.25 7.19 6.08
C GLU A 403 -12.60 7.09 5.37
N ALA A 404 -13.61 6.53 6.03
CA ALA A 404 -14.96 6.50 5.49
C ALA A 404 -15.47 7.95 5.38
N GLY A 405 -16.05 8.30 4.22
CA GLY A 405 -16.51 9.69 3.99
C GLY A 405 -15.44 10.68 3.54
N ILE A 406 -14.17 10.27 3.40
CA ILE A 406 -13.08 11.13 2.88
C ILE A 406 -13.19 11.45 1.37
N GLY A 407 -14.19 10.89 0.67
CA GLY A 407 -14.46 11.20 -0.74
C GLY A 407 -13.87 10.26 -1.78
N LYS A 408 -13.22 9.14 -1.42
CA LYS A 408 -12.58 8.16 -2.36
C LYS A 408 -13.43 7.86 -3.60
N THR A 409 -14.64 7.34 -3.42
CA THR A 409 -15.54 6.96 -4.52
C THR A 409 -15.86 8.13 -5.44
N ARG A 410 -16.24 9.29 -4.88
CA ARG A 410 -16.51 10.51 -5.66
C ARG A 410 -15.29 10.94 -6.46
N SER A 411 -14.11 10.92 -5.85
CA SER A 411 -12.86 11.28 -6.50
C SER A 411 -12.49 10.35 -7.65
N LEU A 412 -12.64 9.03 -7.46
CA LEU A 412 -12.33 8.04 -8.50
C LEU A 412 -13.30 8.15 -9.69
N VAL A 413 -14.61 8.28 -9.43
CA VAL A 413 -15.63 8.45 -10.47
C VAL A 413 -15.42 9.75 -11.24
N ALA A 414 -15.28 10.89 -10.53
CA ALA A 414 -15.07 12.19 -11.16
C ALA A 414 -13.80 12.21 -12.02
N THR A 415 -12.70 11.61 -11.52
CA THR A 415 -11.43 11.51 -12.25
C THR A 415 -11.55 10.63 -13.49
N ALA A 416 -12.23 9.49 -13.40
CA ALA A 416 -12.47 8.61 -14.54
C ALA A 416 -13.36 9.28 -15.59
N LEU A 417 -14.39 10.01 -15.16
CA LEU A 417 -15.32 10.72 -16.03
C LEU A 417 -14.65 11.89 -16.75
N GLU A 418 -13.85 12.69 -16.04
CA GLU A 418 -13.05 13.75 -16.64
C GLU A 418 -12.09 13.18 -17.68
N ARG A 419 -11.38 12.08 -17.36
CA ARG A 419 -10.50 11.39 -18.32
C ARG A 419 -11.25 10.91 -19.56
N ALA A 420 -12.44 10.31 -19.42
CA ALA A 420 -13.21 9.85 -20.56
C ALA A 420 -13.61 11.03 -21.49
N ARG A 421 -13.99 12.18 -20.89
CA ARG A 421 -14.30 13.41 -21.62
C ARG A 421 -13.07 14.04 -22.30
N GLU A 422 -11.88 13.94 -21.69
CA GLU A 422 -10.62 14.37 -22.31
C GLU A 422 -10.34 13.54 -23.57
N ILE A 423 -10.44 12.21 -23.47
CA ILE A 423 -10.18 11.29 -24.57
C ILE A 423 -11.15 11.52 -25.75
N GLU A 424 -12.44 11.77 -25.49
CA GLU A 424 -13.41 12.09 -26.56
C GLU A 424 -13.07 13.38 -27.32
N ARG A 425 -12.43 14.35 -26.66
CA ARG A 425 -12.04 15.64 -27.25
C ARG A 425 -10.67 15.59 -27.91
N GLU A 426 -9.92 14.49 -27.79
CA GLU A 426 -8.61 14.36 -28.41
C GLU A 426 -8.72 14.46 -29.95
N PRO A 427 -7.94 15.35 -30.59
CA PRO A 427 -7.89 15.41 -32.04
C PRO A 427 -7.41 14.08 -32.62
N GLY A 428 -8.00 13.62 -33.73
CA GLY A 428 -7.57 12.40 -34.42
C GLY A 428 -6.11 12.42 -34.88
N SER A 429 -5.52 13.62 -35.04
CA SER A 429 -4.10 13.86 -35.37
C SER A 429 -3.14 13.72 -34.19
N THR A 430 -3.63 13.42 -32.98
CA THR A 430 -2.77 13.24 -31.79
C THR A 430 -1.88 12.03 -31.97
N ARG A 431 -0.56 12.21 -31.78
CA ARG A 431 0.43 11.13 -31.91
C ARG A 431 0.09 10.00 -30.94
N SER A 432 0.22 8.75 -31.38
CA SER A 432 -0.11 7.56 -30.59
C SER A 432 0.46 7.55 -29.16
N GLN A 433 1.66 8.09 -28.99
CA GLN A 433 2.40 8.13 -27.71
C GLN A 433 1.86 9.19 -26.73
N ASP A 434 1.16 10.19 -27.25
CA ASP A 434 0.63 11.33 -26.49
C ASP A 434 -0.86 11.14 -26.14
N ARG A 435 -1.54 10.16 -26.76
CA ARG A 435 -2.94 9.79 -26.48
C ARG A 435 -3.11 9.28 -25.05
N LEU A 436 -4.19 9.70 -24.39
CA LEU A 436 -4.42 9.38 -22.98
C LEU A 436 -4.99 7.96 -22.79
N PRO A 437 -4.63 7.28 -21.69
CA PRO A 437 -5.23 6.01 -21.32
C PRO A 437 -6.57 6.23 -20.59
N LEU A 438 -7.48 5.28 -20.75
CA LEU A 438 -8.77 5.27 -20.07
C LEU A 438 -8.62 4.77 -18.62
N LEU A 439 -9.30 5.43 -17.68
CA LEU A 439 -9.41 4.95 -16.30
C LEU A 439 -10.70 4.12 -16.19
N TYR A 440 -10.58 2.80 -16.30
CA TYR A 440 -11.73 1.90 -16.31
C TYR A 440 -12.20 1.62 -14.87
N TYR A 441 -13.08 2.48 -14.39
CA TYR A 441 -13.74 2.40 -13.09
C TYR A 441 -14.76 1.25 -12.99
N VAL A 442 -14.62 0.49 -11.92
CA VAL A 442 -15.47 -0.64 -11.54
C VAL A 442 -15.81 -0.50 -10.05
N ARG A 443 -17.10 -0.57 -9.75
CA ARG A 443 -17.65 -0.45 -8.40
C ARG A 443 -17.92 -1.83 -7.84
N SER A 444 -17.38 -2.13 -6.66
CA SER A 444 -17.52 -3.45 -6.02
C SER A 444 -18.44 -3.46 -4.79
N THR A 445 -19.01 -2.31 -4.43
CA THR A 445 -19.94 -2.16 -3.31
C THR A 445 -21.21 -3.00 -3.49
N GLY A 446 -21.59 -3.74 -2.45
CA GLY A 446 -22.78 -4.60 -2.45
C GLY A 446 -22.63 -5.96 -3.14
N GLN A 447 -21.41 -6.35 -3.56
CA GLN A 447 -21.15 -7.57 -4.34
C GLN A 447 -20.30 -8.60 -3.56
N ALA A 448 -20.53 -8.73 -2.24
CA ALA A 448 -19.61 -9.34 -1.28
C ALA A 448 -19.30 -10.84 -1.43
N SER A 449 -19.96 -11.53 -2.35
CA SER A 449 -19.73 -12.94 -2.70
C SER A 449 -19.14 -13.13 -4.10
N ASN A 450 -18.91 -12.05 -4.85
CA ASN A 450 -18.54 -12.13 -6.25
C ASN A 450 -17.03 -12.00 -6.44
N SER A 451 -16.50 -12.72 -7.42
CA SER A 451 -15.10 -12.56 -7.84
C SER A 451 -14.91 -11.21 -8.54
N LEU A 452 -13.68 -10.69 -8.53
CA LEU A 452 -13.34 -9.46 -9.25
C LEU A 452 -13.70 -9.56 -10.74
N ASP A 453 -13.48 -10.73 -11.35
CA ASP A 453 -13.88 -11.00 -12.74
C ASP A 453 -15.39 -10.81 -12.96
N THR A 454 -16.23 -11.26 -12.02
CA THR A 454 -17.70 -11.10 -12.11
C THR A 454 -18.10 -9.62 -12.07
N VAL A 455 -17.46 -8.82 -11.21
CA VAL A 455 -17.76 -7.39 -11.08
C VAL A 455 -17.33 -6.62 -12.33
N ILE A 456 -16.16 -6.96 -12.87
CA ILE A 456 -15.64 -6.34 -14.10
C ILE A 456 -16.50 -6.73 -15.30
N ASP A 457 -16.90 -8.00 -15.41
CA ASP A 457 -17.76 -8.48 -16.48
C ASP A 457 -19.15 -7.82 -16.46
N ALA A 458 -19.71 -7.61 -15.26
CA ALA A 458 -20.94 -6.84 -15.09
C ALA A 458 -20.80 -5.38 -15.55
N ALA A 459 -19.65 -4.73 -15.30
CA ALA A 459 -19.36 -3.40 -15.81
C ALA A 459 -19.16 -3.39 -17.34
N ALA A 460 -18.45 -4.39 -17.86
CA ALA A 460 -18.18 -4.60 -19.28
C ALA A 460 -19.49 -4.75 -20.08
N THR A 461 -20.39 -5.61 -19.60
CA THR A 461 -21.73 -5.82 -20.15
C THR A 461 -22.53 -4.53 -20.29
N LYS A 462 -22.44 -3.61 -19.33
CA LYS A 462 -23.14 -2.31 -19.38
C LYS A 462 -22.62 -1.40 -20.50
N THR A 463 -21.35 -1.53 -20.88
CA THR A 463 -20.75 -0.78 -22.00
C THR A 463 -21.05 -1.38 -23.38
N LYS A 464 -21.46 -2.66 -23.44
CA LYS A 464 -21.83 -3.40 -24.67
C LYS A 464 -20.77 -3.38 -25.79
N ASN A 465 -19.50 -3.13 -25.46
CA ASN A 465 -18.40 -2.97 -26.43
C ASN A 465 -17.09 -3.65 -25.99
N LEU A 466 -16.97 -3.97 -24.70
CA LEU A 466 -15.79 -4.57 -24.11
C LEU A 466 -16.23 -5.81 -23.35
N GLU A 467 -15.40 -6.84 -23.41
CA GLU A 467 -15.47 -8.04 -22.59
C GLU A 467 -14.28 -8.09 -21.64
N LEU A 468 -14.35 -8.97 -20.65
CA LEU A 468 -13.32 -9.17 -19.62
C LEU A 468 -11.91 -9.34 -20.20
N GLU A 469 -11.76 -10.20 -21.21
CA GLU A 469 -10.47 -10.49 -21.84
C GLU A 469 -9.96 -9.31 -22.69
N ASN A 470 -10.86 -8.50 -23.28
CA ASN A 470 -10.45 -7.25 -23.94
C ASN A 470 -9.86 -6.28 -22.94
N ILE A 471 -10.48 -6.12 -21.77
CA ILE A 471 -10.00 -5.23 -20.72
C ILE A 471 -8.60 -5.67 -20.25
N LYS A 472 -8.39 -6.98 -20.04
CA LYS A 472 -7.07 -7.51 -19.68
C LYS A 472 -5.99 -7.17 -20.72
N ALA A 473 -6.29 -7.35 -22.01
CA ALA A 473 -5.38 -7.00 -23.11
C ALA A 473 -5.07 -5.49 -23.17
N LEU A 474 -6.08 -4.64 -23.00
CA LEU A 474 -5.94 -3.19 -23.00
C LEU A 474 -5.12 -2.68 -21.80
N CYS A 475 -5.29 -3.28 -20.63
CA CYS A 475 -4.49 -2.97 -19.43
C CYS A 475 -3.00 -3.34 -19.64
N ARG A 476 -2.70 -4.54 -20.15
CA ARG A 476 -1.31 -4.97 -20.46
C ARG A 476 -0.58 -4.03 -21.40
N ASN A 477 -1.31 -3.39 -22.30
CA ASN A 477 -0.77 -2.48 -23.32
C ASN A 477 -0.83 -1.00 -22.93
N GLY A 478 -1.21 -0.69 -21.69
CA GLY A 478 -1.20 0.68 -21.15
C GLY A 478 -2.29 1.59 -21.73
N LEU A 479 -3.33 1.01 -22.35
CA LEU A 479 -4.50 1.74 -22.87
C LEU A 479 -5.56 1.96 -21.80
N ILE A 480 -5.62 1.06 -20.81
CA ILE A 480 -6.50 1.14 -19.66
C ILE A 480 -5.67 1.05 -18.38
N ALA A 481 -6.00 1.87 -17.37
CA ALA A 481 -5.76 1.53 -15.97
C ALA A 481 -7.06 1.06 -15.34
N LEU A 482 -7.02 -0.12 -14.72
CA LEU A 482 -8.18 -0.67 -14.02
C LEU A 482 -8.33 0.05 -12.68
N VAL A 483 -9.50 0.62 -12.41
CA VAL A 483 -9.80 1.31 -11.15
C VAL A 483 -10.91 0.55 -10.42
N VAL A 484 -10.56 -0.12 -9.32
CA VAL A 484 -11.49 -0.93 -8.50
C VAL A 484 -11.82 -0.17 -7.23
N ASP A 485 -13.09 0.17 -7.04
CA ASP A 485 -13.57 0.91 -5.87
C ASP A 485 -14.28 -0.01 -4.86
N GLY A 486 -13.76 -0.06 -3.63
CA GLY A 486 -14.30 -0.82 -2.49
C GLY A 486 -13.85 -2.28 -2.41
N LEU A 487 -12.62 -2.61 -2.81
CA LEU A 487 -12.17 -4.01 -2.92
C LEU A 487 -12.29 -4.82 -1.62
N ASP A 488 -12.19 -4.16 -0.48
CA ASP A 488 -12.40 -4.74 0.84
C ASP A 488 -13.83 -5.28 1.06
N GLU A 489 -14.82 -4.74 0.35
CA GLU A 489 -16.20 -5.24 0.39
C GLU A 489 -16.37 -6.58 -0.33
N LEU A 490 -15.52 -6.89 -1.32
CA LEU A 490 -15.47 -8.20 -1.99
C LEU A 490 -14.83 -9.27 -1.11
N LEU A 491 -13.99 -8.86 -0.16
CA LEU A 491 -13.26 -9.77 0.73
C LEU A 491 -14.04 -10.14 1.98
N GLY A 492 -15.04 -9.32 2.34
CA GLY A 492 -15.90 -9.54 3.50
C GLY A 492 -16.71 -10.85 3.46
N GLY A 493 -16.76 -11.59 2.35
CA GLY A 493 -17.40 -12.91 2.24
C GLY A 493 -16.44 -14.12 2.26
N VAL A 494 -15.13 -13.91 2.10
CA VAL A 494 -14.11 -14.99 2.01
C VAL A 494 -13.10 -14.94 3.16
N GLY A 495 -13.13 -13.86 3.95
CA GLY A 495 -12.15 -13.58 4.99
C GLY A 495 -10.88 -12.92 4.42
N TYR A 496 -10.28 -12.02 5.19
CA TYR A 496 -9.07 -11.27 4.81
C TYR A 496 -7.82 -12.14 4.66
N ASP A 497 -7.88 -13.41 5.05
CA ASP A 497 -6.75 -14.33 5.07
C ASP A 497 -6.24 -14.67 3.65
N ASN A 498 -7.01 -14.32 2.61
CA ASN A 498 -6.66 -14.46 1.19
C ASN A 498 -6.71 -13.13 0.40
N ALA A 499 -6.26 -12.02 1.01
CA ALA A 499 -6.23 -10.68 0.41
C ALA A 499 -5.46 -10.59 -0.93
N LEU A 500 -4.41 -11.42 -1.12
CA LEU A 500 -3.67 -11.53 -2.38
C LEU A 500 -4.45 -12.31 -3.44
N GLY A 501 -5.20 -13.35 -3.04
CA GLY A 501 -5.97 -14.21 -3.94
C GLY A 501 -6.99 -13.44 -4.79
N SER A 502 -7.57 -12.35 -4.26
CA SER A 502 -8.54 -11.53 -5.00
C SER A 502 -7.94 -10.76 -6.18
N LEU A 503 -6.66 -10.39 -6.10
CA LEU A 503 -5.93 -9.69 -7.16
C LEU A 503 -5.01 -10.60 -7.97
N ARG A 504 -4.70 -11.80 -7.47
CA ARG A 504 -3.70 -12.69 -8.06
C ARG A 504 -3.95 -12.99 -9.54
N GLN A 505 -5.17 -13.38 -9.89
CA GLN A 505 -5.54 -13.67 -11.28
C GLN A 505 -5.32 -12.46 -12.20
N TRP A 506 -5.60 -11.25 -11.71
CA TRP A 506 -5.36 -10.01 -12.45
C TRP A 506 -3.88 -9.68 -12.55
N ILE A 507 -3.11 -9.86 -11.48
CA ILE A 507 -1.66 -9.65 -11.48
C ILE A 507 -0.97 -10.59 -12.47
N GLU A 508 -1.38 -11.86 -12.50
CA GLU A 508 -0.89 -12.87 -13.45
C GLU A 508 -1.34 -12.54 -14.88
N ALA A 509 -2.62 -12.20 -15.09
CA ALA A 509 -3.13 -11.81 -16.40
C ALA A 509 -2.50 -10.51 -16.94
N MET A 510 -1.98 -9.66 -16.05
CA MET A 510 -1.22 -8.46 -16.39
C MET A 510 0.21 -8.78 -16.84
N ALA A 511 0.72 -9.99 -16.59
CA ALA A 511 2.02 -10.48 -17.06
C ALA A 511 3.18 -9.49 -16.86
N GLY A 512 3.21 -8.85 -15.68
CA GLY A 512 4.23 -7.84 -15.35
C GLY A 512 4.01 -6.47 -15.99
N ARG A 513 2.82 -6.15 -16.49
CA ARG A 513 2.51 -4.91 -17.22
C ARG A 513 1.19 -4.28 -16.76
N GLY A 514 0.98 -3.00 -17.02
CA GLY A 514 -0.26 -2.31 -16.68
C GLY A 514 -0.32 -1.78 -15.24
N VAL A 515 -1.42 -1.07 -14.95
CA VAL A 515 -1.67 -0.42 -13.66
C VAL A 515 -3.07 -0.78 -13.16
N ILE A 516 -3.13 -1.21 -11.90
CA ILE A 516 -4.37 -1.43 -11.15
C ILE A 516 -4.41 -0.40 -10.02
N VAL A 517 -5.49 0.38 -9.95
CA VAL A 517 -5.79 1.28 -8.84
C VAL A 517 -6.89 0.63 -8.03
N VAL A 518 -6.69 0.49 -6.73
CA VAL A 518 -7.60 -0.20 -5.83
C VAL A 518 -7.91 0.73 -4.66
N SER A 519 -9.19 1.00 -4.40
CA SER A 519 -9.62 1.67 -3.18
C SER A 519 -9.98 0.64 -2.10
N ALA A 520 -9.60 0.94 -0.86
CA ALA A 520 -10.01 0.18 0.32
C ALA A 520 -10.44 1.15 1.44
N ARG A 521 -11.32 0.70 2.35
CA ARG A 521 -11.78 1.53 3.49
C ARG A 521 -10.72 1.65 4.58
N SER A 522 -9.82 0.68 4.71
CA SER A 522 -8.82 0.68 5.77
C SER A 522 -7.43 0.27 5.28
N SER A 523 -6.40 0.81 5.93
CA SER A 523 -5.00 0.40 5.78
C SER A 523 -4.76 -1.07 6.13
N TYR A 524 -5.73 -1.72 6.78
CA TYR A 524 -5.65 -3.14 7.14
C TYR A 524 -5.63 -4.05 5.92
N TYR A 525 -6.45 -3.77 4.89
CA TYR A 525 -6.40 -4.54 3.67
C TYR A 525 -4.99 -4.49 3.05
N VAL A 526 -4.41 -3.28 2.99
CA VAL A 526 -3.07 -3.07 2.43
C VAL A 526 -2.00 -3.78 3.25
N ASN A 527 -2.13 -3.80 4.58
CA ASN A 527 -1.23 -4.53 5.47
C ASN A 527 -1.36 -6.06 5.28
N GLN A 528 -2.57 -6.61 5.26
CA GLN A 528 -2.82 -8.05 5.03
C GLN A 528 -2.33 -8.50 3.66
N TYR A 529 -2.57 -7.69 2.64
CA TYR A 529 -2.06 -7.90 1.30
C TYR A 529 -0.51 -7.88 1.30
N SER A 530 0.11 -6.92 2.00
CA SER A 530 1.57 -6.83 2.13
C SER A 530 2.17 -8.06 2.80
N GLU A 531 1.53 -8.55 3.87
CA GLU A 531 1.95 -9.76 4.58
C GLU A 531 1.80 -11.01 3.71
N SER A 532 0.69 -11.13 2.98
CA SER A 532 0.45 -12.24 2.05
C SER A 532 1.51 -12.27 0.94
N ILE A 533 1.84 -11.10 0.36
CA ILE A 533 2.94 -11.01 -0.61
C ILE A 533 4.28 -11.37 0.02
N ARG A 534 4.57 -10.94 1.26
CA ARG A 534 5.84 -11.28 1.92
C ARG A 534 5.97 -12.78 2.17
N ARG A 535 4.89 -13.44 2.59
CA ARG A 535 4.83 -14.89 2.79
C ARG A 535 5.04 -15.65 1.49
N ASP A 536 4.37 -15.22 0.42
CA ASP A 536 4.37 -15.94 -0.84
C ASP A 536 5.50 -15.52 -1.80
N ARG A 537 6.33 -14.53 -1.43
CA ARG A 537 7.42 -13.99 -2.27
C ARG A 537 8.48 -15.03 -2.64
N GLU A 538 8.65 -16.06 -1.82
CA GLU A 538 9.60 -17.15 -2.07
C GLU A 538 9.03 -18.24 -3.00
N GLN A 539 7.70 -18.29 -3.17
CA GLN A 539 7.00 -19.29 -4.00
C GLN A 539 6.42 -18.72 -5.30
N LEU A 540 6.22 -17.39 -5.37
CA LEU A 540 5.60 -16.72 -6.51
C LEU A 540 6.64 -15.98 -7.36
N ASP A 541 6.67 -16.29 -8.66
CA ASP A 541 7.39 -15.52 -9.69
C ASP A 541 6.59 -14.24 -10.07
N ILE A 542 6.00 -13.57 -9.08
CA ILE A 542 5.14 -12.40 -9.28
C ILE A 542 5.93 -11.13 -8.95
N VAL A 543 6.18 -10.31 -9.97
CA VAL A 543 6.89 -9.04 -9.81
C VAL A 543 5.92 -7.86 -9.88
N VAL A 544 5.63 -7.26 -8.72
CA VAL A 544 4.71 -6.12 -8.60
C VAL A 544 5.39 -4.95 -7.87
N GLU A 545 5.14 -3.73 -8.33
CA GLU A 545 5.48 -2.51 -7.61
C GLU A 545 4.21 -1.93 -6.96
N HIS A 546 4.29 -1.61 -5.67
CA HIS A 546 3.17 -1.12 -4.89
C HIS A 546 3.36 0.32 -4.43
N ARG A 547 2.29 1.11 -4.57
CA ARG A 547 2.18 2.49 -4.09
C ARG A 547 0.94 2.63 -3.23
N VAL A 548 1.02 3.44 -2.18
CA VAL A 548 -0.11 3.77 -1.31
C VAL A 548 -0.35 5.27 -1.42
N ALA A 549 -1.51 5.65 -1.93
CA ALA A 549 -2.01 7.01 -2.06
C ALA A 549 -3.06 7.25 -0.97
N THR A 550 -2.66 7.86 0.14
CA THR A 550 -3.57 8.19 1.24
C THR A 550 -4.23 9.53 0.97
N VAL A 551 -5.56 9.55 0.87
CA VAL A 551 -6.37 10.78 0.75
C VAL A 551 -6.24 11.57 2.05
N THR A 552 -5.96 12.87 1.96
CA THR A 552 -5.90 13.76 3.12
C THR A 552 -7.22 14.49 3.34
N GLU A 553 -7.46 14.88 4.60
CA GLU A 553 -8.54 15.79 4.99
C GLU A 553 -8.46 17.10 4.21
N TRP A 554 -9.60 17.77 4.03
CA TRP A 554 -9.64 19.11 3.47
C TRP A 554 -8.94 20.11 4.40
N ASP A 555 -8.17 20.99 3.80
CA ASP A 555 -7.66 22.17 4.49
C ASP A 555 -8.76 23.24 4.64
N ASP A 556 -8.46 24.27 5.44
CA ASP A 556 -9.40 25.36 5.73
C ASP A 556 -9.82 26.11 4.45
N ASP A 557 -8.96 26.19 3.44
CA ASP A 557 -9.25 26.87 2.17
C ASP A 557 -10.22 26.05 1.30
N GLN A 558 -10.02 24.73 1.22
CA GLN A 558 -10.91 23.78 0.57
C GLN A 558 -12.29 23.78 1.23
N LEU A 559 -12.34 23.75 2.57
CA LEU A 559 -13.58 23.83 3.34
C LEU A 559 -14.30 25.17 3.11
N ALA A 560 -13.61 26.30 3.21
CA ALA A 560 -14.20 27.62 2.98
C ALA A 560 -14.71 27.77 1.54
N GLY A 561 -13.96 27.26 0.56
CA GLY A 561 -14.38 27.21 -0.84
C GLY A 561 -15.65 26.37 -1.04
N PHE A 562 -15.71 25.19 -0.42
CA PHE A 562 -16.87 24.31 -0.44
C PHE A 562 -18.12 24.98 0.15
N LEU A 563 -18.01 25.56 1.36
CA LEU A 563 -19.13 26.20 2.04
C LEU A 563 -19.70 27.36 1.21
N ARG A 564 -18.84 28.22 0.63
CA ARG A 564 -19.28 29.33 -0.23
C ARG A 564 -20.06 28.84 -1.45
N GLN A 565 -19.61 27.76 -2.09
CA GLN A 565 -20.29 27.20 -3.26
C GLN A 565 -21.65 26.57 -2.90
N HIS A 566 -21.80 26.10 -1.66
CA HIS A 566 -23.07 25.61 -1.11
C HIS A 566 -23.95 26.72 -0.48
N GLY A 567 -23.56 27.98 -0.63
CA GLY A 567 -24.32 29.13 -0.11
C GLY A 567 -24.25 29.30 1.41
N VAL A 568 -23.27 28.67 2.07
CA VAL A 568 -23.03 28.79 3.51
C VAL A 568 -21.88 29.76 3.75
N ASP A 569 -22.11 30.75 4.61
CA ASP A 569 -21.06 31.69 5.02
C ASP A 569 -19.97 30.95 5.84
N PRO A 570 -18.71 30.90 5.40
CA PRO A 570 -17.61 30.26 6.12
C PRO A 570 -17.43 30.78 7.55
N VAL A 571 -17.80 32.04 7.82
CA VAL A 571 -17.70 32.65 9.15
C VAL A 571 -18.55 31.88 10.18
N ARG A 572 -19.60 31.17 9.76
CA ARG A 572 -20.37 30.30 10.68
C ARG A 572 -19.52 29.13 11.18
N ALA A 573 -18.75 28.48 10.30
CA ALA A 573 -17.84 27.40 10.70
C ALA A 573 -16.67 27.91 11.59
N GLU A 574 -16.32 29.20 11.48
CA GLU A 574 -15.34 29.83 12.38
C GLU A 574 -15.85 30.02 13.81
N ARG A 575 -17.17 29.93 14.05
CA ARG A 575 -17.76 29.99 15.40
C ARG A 575 -17.71 28.66 16.13
N LEU A 576 -17.65 27.55 15.38
CA LEU A 576 -17.47 26.22 15.93
C LEU A 576 -16.15 26.13 16.71
N SER A 577 -16.13 25.25 17.71
CA SER A 577 -14.90 24.91 18.42
C SER A 577 -13.83 24.41 17.43
N ARG A 578 -12.55 24.53 17.80
CA ARG A 578 -11.46 24.04 16.95
C ARG A 578 -11.58 22.54 16.66
N GLU A 579 -12.09 21.78 17.63
CA GLU A 579 -12.28 20.33 17.51
C GLU A 579 -13.42 19.99 16.54
N ASP A 580 -14.56 20.67 16.67
CA ASP A 580 -15.71 20.52 15.78
C ASP A 580 -15.41 20.94 14.34
N ARG A 581 -14.68 22.06 14.17
CA ARG A 581 -14.27 22.53 12.85
C ARG A 581 -13.36 21.52 12.16
N LYS A 582 -12.51 20.83 12.90
CA LYS A 582 -11.63 19.80 12.35
C LYS A 582 -12.42 18.64 11.74
N LEU A 583 -13.59 18.29 12.30
CA LEU A 583 -14.47 17.27 11.73
C LEU A 583 -14.92 17.65 10.31
N LEU A 584 -15.14 18.94 10.07
CA LEU A 584 -15.53 19.43 8.74
C LEU A 584 -14.41 19.29 7.69
N GLY A 585 -13.19 18.90 8.08
CA GLY A 585 -12.16 18.46 7.15
C GLY A 585 -12.55 17.18 6.39
N LEU A 586 -13.48 16.37 6.90
CA LEU A 586 -14.05 15.26 6.15
C LEU A 586 -15.16 15.76 5.20
N PRO A 587 -15.07 15.50 3.87
CA PRO A 587 -16.06 15.92 2.88
C PRO A 587 -17.50 15.52 3.23
N PHE A 588 -17.68 14.33 3.79
CA PHE A 588 -19.01 13.87 4.22
C PHE A 588 -19.57 14.77 5.34
N PHE A 589 -18.78 15.10 6.36
CA PHE A 589 -19.22 15.95 7.46
C PHE A 589 -19.40 17.41 7.04
N ALA A 590 -18.54 17.93 6.15
CA ALA A 590 -18.71 19.25 5.56
C ALA A 590 -20.06 19.37 4.82
N ARG A 591 -20.45 18.33 4.07
CA ARG A 591 -21.72 18.29 3.35
C ARG A 591 -22.92 18.24 4.29
N VAL A 592 -22.87 17.39 5.31
CA VAL A 592 -23.91 17.34 6.35
C VAL A 592 -24.04 18.72 7.00
N TYR A 593 -22.94 19.32 7.45
CA TYR A 593 -22.97 20.66 8.03
C TYR A 593 -23.55 21.70 7.06
N ALA A 594 -23.16 21.70 5.79
CA ALA A 594 -23.65 22.69 4.83
C ALA A 594 -25.16 22.58 4.56
N GLU A 595 -25.71 21.37 4.59
CA GLU A 595 -27.15 21.12 4.45
C GLU A 595 -27.90 21.70 5.66
N PHE A 596 -27.42 21.42 6.86
CA PHE A 596 -28.09 21.82 8.11
C PHE A 596 -27.68 23.21 8.59
N ALA A 597 -26.69 23.88 8.01
CA ALA A 597 -26.13 25.14 8.53
C ALA A 597 -27.16 26.26 8.78
N ASP A 598 -28.30 26.25 8.07
CA ASP A 598 -29.36 27.25 8.23
C ASP A 598 -30.36 26.89 9.34
N THR A 599 -30.54 25.60 9.62
CA THR A 599 -31.46 25.06 10.63
C THR A 599 -30.74 24.55 11.87
N PHE A 600 -29.41 24.47 11.83
CA PHE A 600 -28.57 24.01 12.92
C PHE A 600 -28.63 25.03 14.04
N ASP A 601 -29.38 24.68 15.08
CA ASP A 601 -29.43 25.41 16.33
C ASP A 601 -28.51 24.69 17.32
N GLU A 602 -27.35 25.30 17.57
CA GLU A 602 -26.32 24.84 18.53
C GLU A 602 -26.88 24.62 19.94
N ASN A 603 -28.05 25.20 20.26
CA ASN A 603 -28.71 25.00 21.55
C ASN A 603 -29.54 23.71 21.63
N SER A 604 -29.86 23.07 20.49
CA SER A 604 -30.79 21.93 20.40
C SER A 604 -30.12 20.60 20.06
N GLU A 605 -29.09 20.62 19.21
CA GLU A 605 -28.34 19.44 18.79
C GLU A 605 -26.88 19.84 18.60
N THR A 606 -25.94 18.94 18.93
CA THR A 606 -24.53 19.21 18.64
C THR A 606 -24.13 18.84 17.24
N LEU A 607 -23.04 19.45 16.77
CA LEU A 607 -22.47 19.06 15.50
C LEU A 607 -22.05 17.58 15.51
N PRO A 608 -21.30 17.06 16.51
CA PRO A 608 -20.96 15.64 16.50
C PRO A 608 -22.15 14.68 16.50
N ASP A 609 -23.27 15.02 17.17
CA ASP A 609 -24.50 14.23 17.13
C ASP A 609 -25.10 14.16 15.74
N LEU A 610 -25.30 15.33 15.14
CA LEU A 610 -25.83 15.45 13.80
C LEU A 610 -24.96 14.64 12.82
N LEU A 611 -23.63 14.80 12.90
CA LEU A 611 -22.68 14.10 12.04
C LEU A 611 -22.72 12.59 12.25
N LEU A 612 -22.76 12.12 13.50
CA LEU A 612 -22.79 10.70 13.85
C LEU A 612 -24.10 10.05 13.41
N ASN A 613 -25.24 10.71 13.64
CA ASN A 613 -26.56 10.23 13.21
C ASN A 613 -26.61 10.02 11.69
N GLN A 614 -26.15 11.01 10.94
CA GLN A 614 -26.09 10.92 9.47
C GLN A 614 -25.07 9.89 9.00
N TYR A 615 -23.95 9.73 9.73
CA TYR A 615 -22.97 8.69 9.44
C TYR A 615 -23.57 7.28 9.61
N ILE A 616 -24.21 6.97 10.75
CA ILE A 616 -24.80 5.64 10.98
C ILE A 616 -25.93 5.37 9.97
N ALA A 617 -26.78 6.37 9.70
CA ALA A 617 -27.87 6.25 8.71
C ALA A 617 -27.35 5.92 7.31
N ARG A 618 -26.21 6.49 6.92
CA ARG A 618 -25.54 6.20 5.64
C ARG A 618 -24.93 4.80 5.58
N GLU A 619 -24.44 4.29 6.70
CA GLU A 619 -23.64 3.06 6.73
C GLU A 619 -24.48 1.79 6.97
N SER A 620 -25.60 1.89 7.70
CA SER A 620 -26.51 0.76 7.95
C SER A 620 -26.99 0.06 6.65
N PRO A 621 -27.40 0.78 5.57
CA PRO A 621 -27.83 0.14 4.31
C PRO A 621 -26.73 -0.64 3.58
N LYS A 622 -25.45 -0.50 3.96
CA LYS A 622 -24.34 -1.23 3.34
C LYS A 622 -24.10 -2.59 4.01
N LEU A 623 -24.60 -2.78 5.22
CA LEU A 623 -24.51 -4.04 5.96
C LEU A 623 -25.68 -4.94 5.55
N VAL A 624 -25.60 -5.51 4.36
CA VAL A 624 -26.64 -6.38 3.82
C VAL A 624 -26.16 -7.82 3.59
N ASP A 625 -27.09 -8.75 3.69
CA ASP A 625 -26.91 -10.15 3.30
C ASP A 625 -26.83 -10.31 1.77
N GLY A 626 -26.57 -11.53 1.29
CA GLY A 626 -26.53 -11.83 -0.15
C GLY A 626 -27.86 -11.58 -0.89
N GLN A 627 -28.96 -11.35 -0.16
CA GLN A 627 -30.29 -11.02 -0.67
C GLN A 627 -30.63 -9.54 -0.50
N HIS A 628 -29.64 -8.69 -0.18
CA HIS A 628 -29.75 -7.25 0.01
C HIS A 628 -30.66 -6.84 1.19
N ARG A 629 -30.86 -7.72 2.18
CA ARG A 629 -31.57 -7.38 3.42
C ARG A 629 -30.59 -6.86 4.48
N PRO A 630 -30.91 -5.81 5.24
CA PRO A 630 -30.03 -5.29 6.28
C PRO A 630 -29.79 -6.35 7.35
N LEU A 631 -28.51 -6.57 7.68
CA LEU A 631 -28.06 -7.46 8.75
C LEU A 631 -28.26 -6.83 10.12
N LEU A 632 -28.09 -5.51 10.21
CA LEU A 632 -28.34 -4.67 11.38
C LEU A 632 -29.06 -3.40 10.93
N ASP A 633 -30.17 -3.06 11.59
CA ASP A 633 -30.80 -1.76 11.41
C ASP A 633 -29.99 -0.63 12.08
N VAL A 634 -30.40 0.63 11.87
CA VAL A 634 -29.72 1.82 12.42
C VAL A 634 -29.62 1.78 13.94
N THR A 635 -30.68 1.32 14.62
CA THR A 635 -30.75 1.24 16.08
C THR A 635 -29.82 0.15 16.61
N GLN A 636 -29.85 -1.03 16.01
CA GLN A 636 -28.99 -2.16 16.34
C GLN A 636 -27.51 -1.86 16.08
N LEU A 637 -27.21 -1.17 14.96
CA LEU A 637 -25.85 -0.77 14.63
C LEU A 637 -25.30 0.26 15.63
N ARG A 638 -26.11 1.27 16.01
CA ARG A 638 -25.76 2.24 17.05
C ARG A 638 -25.51 1.53 18.39
N ALA A 639 -26.43 0.66 18.81
CA ALA A 639 -26.28 -0.10 20.04
C ALA A 639 -25.05 -1.03 20.02
N THR A 640 -24.69 -1.58 18.85
CA THR A 640 -23.48 -2.40 18.69
C THR A 640 -22.22 -1.56 18.98
N PHE A 641 -22.11 -0.35 18.41
CA PHE A 641 -20.95 0.51 18.66
C PHE A 641 -20.90 1.02 20.11
N GLU A 642 -22.05 1.31 20.70
CA GLU A 642 -22.16 1.68 22.11
C GLU A 642 -21.67 0.57 23.03
N ARG A 643 -22.14 -0.67 22.83
CA ARG A 643 -21.70 -1.85 23.60
C ARG A 643 -20.22 -2.13 23.40
N LEU A 644 -19.69 -1.91 22.20
CA LEU A 644 -18.27 -2.06 21.91
C LEU A 644 -17.42 -1.02 22.66
N ALA A 645 -17.85 0.24 22.71
CA ALA A 645 -17.15 1.30 23.44
C ALA A 645 -17.08 1.00 24.95
N VAL A 646 -18.16 0.44 25.51
CA VAL A 646 -18.20 -0.06 26.89
C VAL A 646 -17.22 -1.22 27.10
N ALA A 647 -17.26 -2.25 26.25
CA ALA A 647 -16.35 -3.39 26.36
C ALA A 647 -14.86 -2.98 26.29
N MET A 648 -14.53 -2.05 25.39
CA MET A 648 -13.19 -1.44 25.32
C MET A 648 -12.82 -0.73 26.62
N ALA A 649 -13.74 0.07 27.18
CA ALA A 649 -13.53 0.78 28.44
C ALA A 649 -13.33 -0.15 29.64
N GLU A 650 -14.14 -1.20 29.78
CA GLU A 650 -14.03 -2.19 30.85
C GLU A 650 -12.69 -2.90 30.84
N ARG A 651 -12.13 -3.15 29.64
CA ARG A 651 -10.80 -3.76 29.45
C ARG A 651 -9.64 -2.78 29.65
N GLY A 652 -9.92 -1.48 29.84
CA GLY A 652 -8.87 -0.45 29.91
C GLY A 652 -8.13 -0.26 28.58
N ALA A 653 -8.74 -0.63 27.45
CA ALA A 653 -8.14 -0.61 26.12
C ALA A 653 -8.90 0.32 25.17
N ARG A 654 -8.23 0.77 24.11
CA ARG A 654 -8.88 1.48 22.97
C ARG A 654 -9.04 0.59 21.75
N GLU A 655 -8.75 -0.69 21.92
CA GLU A 655 -8.84 -1.70 20.89
C GLU A 655 -9.61 -2.91 21.43
N ALA A 656 -10.41 -3.52 20.58
CA ALA A 656 -11.23 -4.69 20.85
C ALA A 656 -10.79 -5.84 19.92
N ASP A 657 -10.96 -7.09 20.33
CA ASP A 657 -10.79 -8.23 19.43
C ASP A 657 -12.08 -8.53 18.63
N LEU A 658 -12.05 -9.53 17.75
CA LEU A 658 -13.25 -9.91 16.99
C LEU A 658 -14.34 -10.46 17.92
N ASP A 659 -13.96 -11.17 18.98
CA ASP A 659 -14.91 -11.75 19.92
C ASP A 659 -15.67 -10.64 20.67
N ASP A 660 -15.00 -9.56 21.09
CA ASP A 660 -15.66 -8.36 21.64
C ASP A 660 -16.70 -7.77 20.71
N LEU A 661 -16.37 -7.69 19.42
CA LEU A 661 -17.25 -7.13 18.41
C LEU A 661 -18.48 -8.02 18.18
N GLU A 662 -18.28 -9.34 18.19
CA GLU A 662 -19.36 -10.33 18.14
C GLU A 662 -20.27 -10.23 19.37
N HIS A 663 -19.69 -10.14 20.58
CA HIS A 663 -20.45 -9.97 21.82
C HIS A 663 -21.25 -8.68 21.82
N ALA A 664 -20.67 -7.56 21.36
CA ALA A 664 -21.36 -6.30 21.24
C ALA A 664 -22.56 -6.37 20.29
N ALA A 665 -22.40 -7.03 19.13
CA ALA A 665 -23.47 -7.22 18.15
C ALA A 665 -24.59 -8.14 18.67
N LEU A 666 -24.24 -9.20 19.40
CA LEU A 666 -25.20 -10.10 20.04
C LEU A 666 -26.01 -9.38 21.13
N ALA A 667 -25.33 -8.62 21.98
CA ALA A 667 -25.98 -7.81 23.00
C ALA A 667 -26.94 -6.76 22.40
N ALA A 668 -26.55 -6.14 21.28
CA ALA A 668 -27.38 -5.15 20.58
C ALA A 668 -28.60 -5.76 19.88
N THR A 669 -28.49 -6.99 19.38
CA THR A 669 -29.59 -7.69 18.70
C THR A 669 -30.49 -8.48 19.65
N GLY A 670 -30.08 -8.66 20.91
CA GLY A 670 -30.77 -9.51 21.88
C GLY A 670 -30.69 -11.00 21.55
N LEU A 671 -29.71 -11.41 20.74
CA LEU A 671 -29.48 -12.78 20.34
C LEU A 671 -28.37 -13.43 21.18
N HIS A 672 -28.40 -14.76 21.27
CA HIS A 672 -27.39 -15.54 21.99
C HIS A 672 -26.39 -16.25 21.06
N ASP A 673 -26.66 -16.27 19.76
CA ASP A 673 -25.85 -16.96 18.76
C ASP A 673 -25.80 -16.14 17.46
N ILE A 674 -24.58 -15.84 17.00
CA ILE A 674 -24.35 -14.98 15.83
C ILE A 674 -24.72 -15.69 14.52
N THR A 675 -24.76 -17.03 14.54
CA THR A 675 -25.15 -17.83 13.37
C THR A 675 -26.63 -17.66 13.00
N LEU A 676 -27.45 -17.12 13.91
CA LEU A 676 -28.84 -16.76 13.65
C LEU A 676 -28.98 -15.62 12.63
N ILE A 677 -27.92 -14.84 12.41
CA ILE A 677 -27.82 -13.85 11.34
C ILE A 677 -26.67 -14.27 10.42
N PRO A 678 -26.94 -15.11 9.40
CA PRO A 678 -25.91 -15.64 8.52
C PRO A 678 -25.07 -14.54 7.86
N GLY A 679 -23.75 -14.66 7.94
CA GLY A 679 -22.80 -13.70 7.36
C GLY A 679 -22.53 -12.45 8.19
N LEU A 680 -23.22 -12.24 9.33
CA LEU A 680 -22.96 -11.08 10.20
C LEU A 680 -21.51 -11.07 10.70
N ARG A 681 -21.03 -12.20 11.21
CA ARG A 681 -19.66 -12.36 11.72
C ARG A 681 -18.59 -11.86 10.75
N ASP A 682 -18.68 -12.30 9.50
CA ASP A 682 -17.70 -11.93 8.46
C ASP A 682 -17.76 -10.43 8.15
N ARG A 683 -18.97 -9.86 8.18
CA ARG A 683 -19.24 -8.44 7.91
C ARG A 683 -18.86 -7.52 9.07
N LEU A 684 -18.87 -7.99 10.32
CA LEU A 684 -18.45 -7.19 11.48
C LEU A 684 -17.02 -6.67 11.31
N SER A 685 -16.13 -7.49 10.73
CA SER A 685 -14.74 -7.09 10.44
C SER A 685 -14.60 -5.96 9.41
N THR A 686 -15.69 -5.61 8.71
CA THR A 686 -15.75 -4.58 7.66
C THR A 686 -16.56 -3.35 8.06
N LEU A 687 -16.95 -3.24 9.33
CA LEU A 687 -17.71 -2.11 9.86
C LEU A 687 -16.95 -0.80 9.63
N CYS A 688 -17.66 0.15 9.03
CA CYS A 688 -17.13 1.43 8.57
C CYS A 688 -16.54 2.31 9.68
N ALA A 689 -17.07 2.22 10.90
CA ALA A 689 -16.64 3.05 12.03
C ALA A 689 -15.38 2.51 12.72
N LEU A 690 -14.85 1.36 12.27
CA LEU A 690 -13.71 0.71 12.89
C LEU A 690 -12.48 0.71 11.98
N LYS A 691 -11.32 0.96 12.57
CA LYS A 691 -10.00 0.73 12.01
C LYS A 691 -9.46 -0.57 12.57
N VAL A 692 -8.75 -1.34 11.74
CA VAL A 692 -8.12 -2.58 12.18
C VAL A 692 -6.61 -2.38 12.29
N SER A 693 -6.07 -2.64 13.47
CA SER A 693 -4.64 -2.65 13.78
C SER A 693 -4.13 -4.10 13.75
N SER A 694 -2.92 -4.33 13.22
CA SER A 694 -2.18 -5.57 13.47
C SER A 694 -1.04 -5.29 14.45
N SER A 695 -1.11 -5.88 15.65
CA SER A 695 0.07 -6.09 16.49
C SER A 695 0.82 -7.34 15.98
N ALA A 696 2.05 -7.56 16.43
CA ALA A 696 2.85 -8.74 16.04
C ALA A 696 2.22 -10.11 16.42
N SER A 697 1.10 -10.10 17.15
CA SER A 697 0.23 -11.25 17.41
C SER A 697 -0.81 -11.40 16.30
N ALA A 698 -1.08 -12.64 15.87
CA ALA A 698 -2.00 -12.95 14.76
C ALA A 698 -3.47 -12.50 14.94
N ASP A 699 -3.86 -11.98 16.11
CA ASP A 699 -5.24 -11.62 16.43
C ASP A 699 -5.60 -10.21 15.94
N LYS A 700 -6.76 -10.11 15.27
CA LYS A 700 -7.31 -8.87 14.70
C LYS A 700 -7.75 -7.94 15.84
N ARG A 701 -7.24 -6.70 15.85
CA ARG A 701 -7.62 -5.65 16.80
C ARG A 701 -8.37 -4.53 16.10
N PHE A 702 -9.52 -4.13 16.64
CA PHE A 702 -10.42 -3.11 16.12
C PHE A 702 -10.41 -1.88 17.03
N SER A 703 -10.26 -0.69 16.49
CA SER A 703 -10.43 0.59 17.19
C SER A 703 -11.41 1.47 16.43
N PHE A 704 -11.99 2.50 17.06
CA PHE A 704 -12.82 3.44 16.31
C PHE A 704 -11.97 4.25 15.33
N GLN A 705 -12.49 4.44 14.11
CA GLN A 705 -11.82 5.22 13.07
C GLN A 705 -11.60 6.66 13.51
N HIS A 706 -12.57 7.23 14.22
CA HIS A 706 -12.47 8.54 14.83
C HIS A 706 -12.67 8.42 16.34
N GLU A 707 -11.69 8.84 17.12
CA GLU A 707 -11.75 8.73 18.59
C GLU A 707 -12.94 9.48 19.20
N LEU A 708 -13.41 10.55 18.54
CA LEU A 708 -14.63 11.24 18.94
C LEU A 708 -15.85 10.31 18.95
N PHE A 709 -15.94 9.36 18.01
CA PHE A 709 -17.06 8.41 17.98
C PHE A 709 -17.01 7.49 19.18
N TYR A 710 -15.84 6.98 19.52
CA TYR A 710 -15.65 6.23 20.77
C TYR A 710 -16.12 7.07 21.97
N ASP A 711 -15.67 8.33 22.06
CA ASP A 711 -15.97 9.21 23.18
C ASP A 711 -17.47 9.52 23.31
N ILE A 712 -18.18 9.67 22.19
CA ILE A 712 -19.65 9.87 22.14
C ILE A 712 -20.39 8.60 22.52
N PHE A 713 -20.05 7.46 21.93
CA PHE A 713 -20.70 6.19 22.25
C PHE A 713 -20.49 5.78 23.71
N LEU A 714 -19.30 6.03 24.25
CA LEU A 714 -19.02 5.83 25.67
C LEU A 714 -19.89 6.74 26.55
N ALA A 715 -20.00 8.03 26.18
CA ALA A 715 -20.84 8.98 26.90
C ALA A 715 -22.33 8.63 26.82
N ASP A 716 -22.84 8.17 25.67
CA ASP A 716 -24.22 7.71 25.50
C ASP A 716 -24.53 6.54 26.44
N ALA A 717 -23.59 5.59 26.57
CA ALA A 717 -23.72 4.48 27.51
C ALA A 717 -23.77 4.95 28.97
N ILE A 718 -22.87 5.85 29.35
CA ILE A 718 -22.83 6.44 30.69
C ILE A 718 -24.13 7.18 30.99
N LEU A 719 -24.62 7.99 30.06
CA LEU A 719 -25.86 8.75 30.21
C LEU A 719 -27.07 7.84 30.34
N ARG A 720 -27.16 6.78 29.52
CA ARG A 720 -28.22 5.78 29.66
C ARG A 720 -28.23 5.17 31.05
N ASP A 721 -27.06 4.77 31.54
CA ASP A 721 -26.94 4.10 32.84
C ASP A 721 -27.20 5.10 33.99
N LEU A 722 -26.80 6.36 33.82
CA LEU A 722 -27.10 7.46 34.74
C LEU A 722 -28.59 7.81 34.79
N HIS A 723 -29.31 7.73 33.67
CA HIS A 723 -30.77 7.92 33.61
C HIS A 723 -31.55 6.69 34.08
N ALA A 724 -30.92 5.51 34.07
CA ALA A 724 -31.48 4.27 34.59
C ALA A 724 -31.19 4.05 36.09
N ASP A 725 -30.59 5.04 36.76
CA ASP A 725 -30.12 4.98 38.15
C ASP A 725 -29.11 3.85 38.45
N ASP A 726 -28.39 3.36 37.42
CA ASP A 726 -27.30 2.38 37.58
C ASP A 726 -25.97 3.07 37.93
N PHE A 727 -25.96 3.75 39.07
CA PHE A 727 -24.80 4.50 39.54
C PHE A 727 -23.59 3.60 39.78
N VAL A 728 -23.79 2.33 40.13
CA VAL A 728 -22.67 1.39 40.36
C VAL A 728 -21.89 1.19 39.07
N HIS A 729 -22.57 0.98 37.94
CA HIS A 729 -21.90 0.83 36.66
C HIS A 729 -21.21 2.12 36.22
N VAL A 730 -21.86 3.29 36.39
CA VAL A 730 -21.26 4.61 36.08
C VAL A 730 -19.98 4.84 36.88
N LEU A 731 -19.99 4.58 38.18
CA LEU A 731 -18.82 4.72 39.04
C LEU A 731 -17.70 3.75 38.66
N THR A 732 -18.04 2.52 38.27
CA THR A 732 -17.07 1.55 37.75
C THR A 732 -16.40 2.07 36.48
N MET A 733 -17.19 2.62 35.55
CA MET A 733 -16.69 3.19 34.29
C MET A 733 -15.83 4.45 34.50
N MET A 734 -16.14 5.26 35.51
CA MET A 734 -15.29 6.38 35.93
C MET A 734 -13.93 5.91 36.47
N ALA A 735 -13.83 4.71 37.03
CA ALA A 735 -12.60 4.18 37.61
C ALA A 735 -11.74 3.37 36.62
N THR A 736 -12.32 2.83 35.54
CA THR A 736 -11.61 1.95 34.59
C THR A 736 -10.80 2.70 33.55
N VAL A 737 -11.34 3.77 32.96
CA VAL A 737 -10.72 4.49 31.84
C VAL A 737 -10.78 6.00 32.02
N GLN A 738 -9.68 6.68 31.70
CA GLN A 738 -9.66 8.14 31.69
C GLN A 738 -10.52 8.70 30.55
N TRP A 739 -11.45 9.57 30.90
CA TRP A 739 -12.37 10.21 29.98
C TRP A 739 -11.71 11.41 29.31
N ARG A 740 -12.00 11.60 28.03
CA ARG A 740 -11.54 12.75 27.26
C ARG A 740 -12.53 13.91 27.35
N ALA A 741 -12.08 15.08 26.90
CA ALA A 741 -12.88 16.30 26.91
C ALA A 741 -14.25 16.11 26.24
N ALA A 742 -14.32 15.36 25.13
CA ALA A 742 -15.58 15.07 24.43
C ALA A 742 -16.57 14.26 25.29
N THR A 743 -16.13 13.13 25.88
CA THR A 743 -16.97 12.32 26.78
C THR A 743 -17.44 13.15 27.97
N VAL A 744 -16.52 13.88 28.63
CA VAL A 744 -16.82 14.70 29.80
C VAL A 744 -17.83 15.80 29.46
N SER A 745 -17.60 16.54 28.37
CA SER A 745 -18.47 17.63 27.94
C SER A 745 -19.88 17.15 27.61
N ARG A 746 -19.99 15.99 26.94
CA ARG A 746 -21.28 15.39 26.62
C ARG A 746 -22.05 14.93 27.87
N VAL A 747 -21.41 14.15 28.73
CA VAL A 747 -22.03 13.67 29.99
C VAL A 747 -22.49 14.85 30.83
N THR A 748 -21.68 15.91 30.94
CA THR A 748 -22.02 17.12 31.69
C THR A 748 -23.25 17.82 31.12
N ARG A 749 -23.30 18.01 29.80
CA ARG A 749 -24.38 18.77 29.15
C ARG A 749 -25.71 18.02 29.18
N GLU A 750 -25.68 16.72 28.93
CA GLU A 750 -26.90 15.91 28.74
C GLU A 750 -27.37 15.22 30.02
N GLY A 751 -26.49 15.02 31.00
CA GLY A 751 -26.84 14.34 32.25
C GLY A 751 -27.64 15.19 33.23
N GLY A 752 -27.71 16.51 33.03
CA GLY A 752 -28.51 17.43 33.85
C GLY A 752 -28.20 17.32 35.35
N GLU A 753 -29.24 17.34 36.19
CA GLU A 753 -29.12 17.23 37.65
C GLU A 753 -28.51 15.89 38.11
N ASN A 754 -28.61 14.81 37.30
CA ASN A 754 -28.04 13.52 37.68
C ASN A 754 -26.51 13.54 37.73
N VAL A 755 -25.86 14.47 37.04
CA VAL A 755 -24.39 14.64 37.10
C VAL A 755 -23.96 15.16 38.47
N GLU A 756 -24.78 16.00 39.12
CA GLU A 756 -24.47 16.56 40.44
C GLU A 756 -24.40 15.47 41.51
N LEU A 757 -25.19 14.40 41.36
CA LEU A 757 -25.14 13.24 42.24
C LEU A 757 -23.74 12.59 42.24
N LEU A 758 -23.03 12.60 41.10
CA LEU A 758 -21.68 12.05 41.01
C LEU A 758 -20.65 12.84 41.83
N PHE A 759 -20.91 14.12 42.11
CA PHE A 759 -20.01 14.95 42.92
C PHE A 759 -20.13 14.66 44.42
N THR A 760 -21.24 14.07 44.85
CA THR A 760 -21.49 13.71 46.25
C THR A 760 -20.94 12.34 46.64
N VAL A 761 -20.41 11.59 45.67
CA VAL A 761 -19.95 10.22 45.90
C VAL A 761 -18.67 10.23 46.72
N GLU A 762 -18.73 9.58 47.87
CA GLU A 762 -17.57 9.46 48.73
C GLU A 762 -16.66 8.30 48.29
N PRO A 763 -15.33 8.42 48.45
CA PRO A 763 -14.37 7.38 48.06
C PRO A 763 -14.57 6.00 48.72
N HIS A 764 -15.31 5.93 49.82
CA HIS A 764 -15.63 4.68 50.52
C HIS A 764 -16.83 3.94 49.89
N GLN A 765 -17.59 4.60 49.02
CA GLN A 765 -18.67 4.01 48.23
C GLN A 765 -18.15 3.30 46.97
N LEU A 766 -16.86 3.51 46.64
CA LEU A 766 -16.17 2.75 45.61
C LEU A 766 -15.86 1.32 46.11
N PRO A 767 -15.86 0.31 45.23
CA PRO A 767 -15.45 -1.04 45.58
C PRO A 767 -14.07 -1.08 46.26
N ASP A 768 -13.96 -1.80 47.38
CA ASP A 768 -12.74 -1.88 48.20
C ASP A 768 -11.54 -2.47 47.44
N ASP A 769 -11.81 -3.25 46.40
CA ASP A 769 -10.84 -3.96 45.56
C ASP A 769 -10.22 -3.10 44.44
N LEU A 770 -10.63 -1.83 44.28
CA LEU A 770 -10.04 -0.95 43.27
C LEU A 770 -8.55 -0.69 43.53
N HIS A 771 -7.72 -1.01 42.53
CA HIS A 771 -6.30 -0.73 42.53
C HIS A 771 -6.02 0.79 42.58
N THR A 772 -4.84 1.16 43.06
CA THR A 772 -4.41 2.57 43.16
C THR A 772 -4.50 3.33 41.82
N SER A 773 -4.29 2.66 40.69
CA SER A 773 -4.45 3.24 39.35
C SER A 773 -5.90 3.59 39.05
N GLN A 774 -6.86 2.71 39.36
CA GLN A 774 -8.29 2.95 39.14
C GLN A 774 -8.82 4.09 40.00
N ARG A 775 -8.38 4.17 41.26
CA ARG A 775 -8.70 5.30 42.14
C ARG A 775 -8.21 6.64 41.57
N ARG A 776 -7.01 6.68 40.98
CA ARG A 776 -6.50 7.88 40.30
C ARG A 776 -7.31 8.23 39.06
N THR A 777 -7.70 7.24 38.25
CA THR A 777 -8.56 7.45 37.08
C THR A 777 -9.91 8.04 37.48
N PHE A 778 -10.53 7.48 38.53
CA PHE A 778 -11.77 8.00 39.11
C PHE A 778 -11.62 9.47 39.54
N SER A 779 -10.59 9.77 40.35
CA SER A 779 -10.30 11.13 40.82
C SER A 779 -10.13 12.12 39.66
N ALA A 780 -9.42 11.72 38.60
CA ALA A 780 -9.20 12.56 37.42
C ALA A 780 -10.49 12.81 36.63
N ASN A 781 -11.32 11.77 36.44
CA ASN A 781 -12.60 11.89 35.74
C ASN A 781 -13.59 12.75 36.52
N LEU A 782 -13.66 12.57 37.85
CA LEU A 782 -14.49 13.40 38.73
C LEU A 782 -14.09 14.88 38.66
N GLY A 783 -12.79 15.18 38.72
CA GLY A 783 -12.29 16.55 38.60
C GLY A 783 -12.58 17.15 37.21
N ALA A 784 -12.45 16.36 36.14
CA ALA A 784 -12.78 16.80 34.79
C ALA A 784 -14.28 17.11 34.62
N LEU A 785 -15.16 16.27 35.16
CA LEU A 785 -16.62 16.49 35.15
C LEU A 785 -16.99 17.76 35.88
N LEU A 786 -16.51 17.96 37.11
CA LEU A 786 -16.85 19.16 37.87
C LEU A 786 -16.32 20.42 37.17
N ALA A 787 -15.09 20.39 36.64
CA ALA A 787 -14.55 21.52 35.90
C ALA A 787 -15.35 21.85 34.64
N SER A 788 -15.88 20.82 33.96
CA SER A 788 -16.77 20.99 32.81
C SER A 788 -18.13 21.53 33.23
N HIS A 789 -18.71 21.00 34.30
CA HIS A 789 -20.00 21.42 34.86
C HIS A 789 -19.97 22.89 35.26
N ALA A 790 -18.99 23.29 36.07
CA ALA A 790 -18.77 24.67 36.49
C ALA A 790 -18.72 25.67 35.31
N ARG A 791 -18.05 25.29 34.22
CA ARG A 791 -17.97 26.12 33.00
C ARG A 791 -19.29 26.18 32.24
N SER A 792 -20.05 25.08 32.22
CA SER A 792 -21.29 24.98 31.45
C SER A 792 -22.48 25.67 32.13
N THR A 793 -22.61 25.55 33.45
CA THR A 793 -23.69 26.16 34.23
C THR A 793 -23.37 27.60 34.62
N GLY A 794 -22.07 27.94 34.70
CA GLY A 794 -21.62 29.21 35.25
C GLY A 794 -21.78 29.29 36.77
N GLU A 795 -22.12 28.19 37.44
CA GLU A 795 -22.24 28.13 38.89
C GLU A 795 -21.83 26.76 39.47
N VAL A 796 -21.37 26.76 40.72
CA VAL A 796 -21.15 25.57 41.53
C VAL A 796 -21.64 25.88 42.94
N THR A 797 -22.65 25.14 43.40
CA THR A 797 -23.32 25.41 44.67
C THR A 797 -23.39 24.18 45.56
N GLU A 798 -23.21 24.35 46.87
CA GLU A 798 -23.42 23.36 47.94
C GLU A 798 -22.73 22.00 47.70
N THR A 799 -21.61 21.99 46.97
CA THR A 799 -20.92 20.76 46.57
C THR A 799 -19.72 20.48 47.47
N ALA A 800 -19.69 19.30 48.10
CA ALA A 800 -18.52 18.78 48.81
C ALA A 800 -17.78 17.76 47.93
N VAL A 801 -16.61 18.13 47.43
CA VAL A 801 -15.81 17.32 46.50
C VAL A 801 -14.64 16.72 47.25
N VAL A 802 -14.56 15.40 47.26
CA VAL A 802 -13.57 14.65 48.02
C VAL A 802 -12.64 13.87 47.09
N GLN A 803 -11.33 14.01 47.26
CA GLN A 803 -10.31 13.24 46.51
C GLN A 803 -10.39 13.35 44.98
N ALA A 804 -10.82 14.50 44.44
CA ALA A 804 -10.78 14.77 43.00
C ALA A 804 -9.42 15.34 42.55
N THR A 805 -9.03 15.02 41.31
CA THR A 805 -7.82 15.53 40.66
C THR A 805 -8.18 16.39 39.46
N PHE A 806 -7.70 17.63 39.43
CA PHE A 806 -7.98 18.61 38.40
C PHE A 806 -6.72 18.92 37.60
N GLY A 807 -6.73 18.68 36.27
CA GLY A 807 -5.69 19.21 35.39
C GLY A 807 -5.76 20.74 35.31
N ALA A 808 -6.96 21.28 35.10
CA ALA A 808 -7.21 22.71 35.21
C ALA A 808 -8.64 22.96 35.71
N LEU A 809 -8.77 23.71 36.80
CA LEU A 809 -10.03 24.25 37.28
C LEU A 809 -10.01 25.78 37.15
N ASP A 810 -10.84 26.29 36.24
CA ASP A 810 -11.02 27.73 36.03
C ASP A 810 -12.40 28.12 36.53
N LEU A 811 -12.43 28.85 37.65
CA LEU A 811 -13.65 29.36 38.26
C LEU A 811 -13.85 30.85 37.94
N ILE A 812 -13.06 31.44 37.03
CA ILE A 812 -13.25 32.84 36.63
C ILE A 812 -14.60 32.97 35.91
N GLY A 813 -15.45 33.87 36.41
CA GLY A 813 -16.80 34.07 35.87
C GLY A 813 -17.82 33.03 36.33
N VAL A 814 -17.43 32.10 37.21
CA VAL A 814 -18.32 31.09 37.81
C VAL A 814 -18.80 31.57 39.19
N ALA A 815 -20.10 31.52 39.45
CA ALA A 815 -20.67 31.77 40.77
C ALA A 815 -20.40 30.57 41.68
N VAL A 816 -19.74 30.78 42.82
CA VAL A 816 -19.38 29.69 43.73
C VAL A 816 -20.02 29.94 45.08
N ASP A 817 -20.86 29.03 45.55
CA ASP A 817 -21.52 29.16 46.87
C ASP A 817 -21.46 27.85 47.66
N GLY A 818 -20.85 27.87 48.85
CA GLY A 818 -20.81 26.71 49.75
C GLY A 818 -20.06 25.49 49.19
N VAL A 819 -18.99 25.70 48.43
CA VAL A 819 -18.19 24.62 47.81
C VAL A 819 -17.02 24.25 48.71
N ARG A 820 -16.87 22.95 48.99
CA ARG A 820 -15.77 22.42 49.80
C ARG A 820 -14.95 21.41 49.01
N PHE A 821 -13.66 21.68 48.86
CA PHE A 821 -12.68 20.75 48.33
C PHE A 821 -11.92 20.08 49.48
N GLU A 822 -11.98 18.76 49.57
CA GLU A 822 -11.28 17.98 50.58
C GLU A 822 -10.34 16.95 49.93
N ARG A 823 -9.07 16.95 50.32
CA ARG A 823 -8.05 16.03 49.79
C ARG A 823 -7.95 16.04 48.25
N CYS A 824 -8.28 17.18 47.63
CA CYS A 824 -8.21 17.38 46.18
C CYS A 824 -6.82 17.83 45.71
N GLU A 825 -6.48 17.47 44.47
CA GLU A 825 -5.25 17.87 43.80
C GLU A 825 -5.56 18.74 42.59
N PHE A 826 -4.86 19.86 42.41
CA PHE A 826 -5.03 20.79 41.29
C PHE A 826 -3.68 21.02 40.63
N GLU A 827 -3.52 20.70 39.35
CA GLU A 827 -2.34 21.12 38.59
C GLU A 827 -2.42 22.63 38.34
N THR A 828 -3.55 23.12 37.84
CA THR A 828 -3.85 24.56 37.71
C THR A 828 -5.19 24.92 38.34
N LEU A 829 -5.19 25.96 39.18
CA LEU A 829 -6.40 26.54 39.77
C LEU A 829 -6.46 28.04 39.48
N ARG A 830 -7.61 28.52 38.98
CA ARG A 830 -7.89 29.94 38.81
C ARG A 830 -9.15 30.31 39.57
N LEU A 831 -9.03 31.31 40.44
CA LEU A 831 -10.12 31.75 41.30
C LEU A 831 -10.67 33.10 40.80
N PRO A 832 -12.00 33.29 40.82
CA PRO A 832 -12.61 34.56 40.46
C PRO A 832 -12.35 35.61 41.54
N SER A 833 -12.42 36.88 41.15
CA SER A 833 -12.24 38.01 42.08
C SER A 833 -13.53 38.45 42.78
N THR A 834 -14.69 38.01 42.30
CA THR A 834 -16.03 38.33 42.79
C THR A 834 -16.96 37.10 42.61
N GLY A 835 -18.09 37.06 43.32
CA GLY A 835 -19.10 36.00 43.13
C GLY A 835 -18.86 34.69 43.87
N VAL A 836 -17.96 34.68 44.87
CA VAL A 836 -17.64 33.48 45.68
C VAL A 836 -18.06 33.66 47.12
N ARG A 837 -18.75 32.68 47.69
CA ARG A 837 -19.13 32.59 49.10
C ARG A 837 -18.89 31.16 49.59
N GLY A 838 -18.32 31.02 50.78
CA GLY A 838 -18.17 29.70 51.42
C GLY A 838 -17.30 28.71 50.65
N LEU A 839 -16.19 29.16 50.03
CA LEU A 839 -15.24 28.27 49.37
C LEU A 839 -14.20 27.74 50.37
N GLU A 840 -14.10 26.43 50.49
CA GLU A 840 -13.22 25.76 51.45
C GLU A 840 -12.22 24.84 50.77
N PHE A 841 -10.95 24.89 51.20
CA PHE A 841 -9.90 23.94 50.82
C PHE A 841 -9.37 23.27 52.09
N ILE A 842 -9.42 21.94 52.13
CA ILE A 842 -9.01 21.12 53.28
C ILE A 842 -8.11 19.99 52.79
N ASP A 843 -6.88 19.93 53.30
CA ASP A 843 -5.87 18.92 52.92
C ASP A 843 -5.62 18.85 51.39
N CYS A 844 -5.73 19.98 50.68
CA CYS A 844 -5.57 20.05 49.23
C CYS A 844 -4.11 20.30 48.79
N ALA A 845 -3.78 19.92 47.56
CA ALA A 845 -2.51 20.26 46.91
C ALA A 845 -2.77 21.04 45.61
N ILE A 846 -2.20 22.23 45.49
CA ILE A 846 -2.33 23.11 44.33
C ILE A 846 -0.93 23.32 43.73
N GLY A 847 -0.74 22.88 42.49
CA GLY A 847 0.46 23.12 41.69
C GLY A 847 0.62 24.59 41.40
N THR A 848 -0.25 25.15 40.55
CA THR A 848 -0.21 26.56 40.18
C THR A 848 -1.54 27.25 40.48
N LEU A 849 -1.50 28.28 41.35
CA LEU A 849 -2.63 29.16 41.62
C LEU A 849 -2.50 30.48 40.84
N PHE A 850 -3.50 30.81 40.02
CA PHE A 850 -3.58 32.10 39.34
C PHE A 850 -4.58 33.01 40.03
N VAL A 851 -4.17 34.26 40.26
CA VAL A 851 -4.99 35.28 40.90
C VAL A 851 -4.97 36.55 40.06
N GLU A 852 -6.10 36.92 39.43
CA GLU A 852 -6.14 37.97 38.41
C GLU A 852 -6.09 39.41 38.93
N THR A 853 -6.36 39.66 40.22
CA THR A 853 -6.51 41.03 40.74
C THR A 853 -5.58 41.34 41.90
N GLY A 854 -5.15 42.61 42.00
CA GLY A 854 -4.28 43.13 43.05
C GLY A 854 -4.97 43.43 44.41
N GLY A 855 -6.26 43.10 44.55
CA GLY A 855 -7.04 43.32 45.78
C GLY A 855 -6.81 42.25 46.85
N LYS A 856 -7.83 41.97 47.66
CA LYS A 856 -7.89 40.78 48.55
C LYS A 856 -8.85 39.72 47.98
N PRO A 857 -8.56 39.12 46.81
CA PRO A 857 -9.47 38.23 46.09
C PRO A 857 -9.73 36.92 46.83
N LEU A 858 -8.83 36.49 47.72
CA LEU A 858 -8.99 35.23 48.47
C LEU A 858 -9.80 35.38 49.75
N LYS A 859 -10.37 36.56 50.03
CA LYS A 859 -11.29 36.77 51.17
C LYS A 859 -12.55 35.91 51.12
N CYS A 860 -12.91 35.45 49.93
CA CYS A 860 -14.05 34.58 49.72
C CYS A 860 -13.80 33.13 50.14
N VAL A 861 -12.53 32.76 50.32
CA VAL A 861 -12.12 31.46 50.85
C VAL A 861 -12.35 31.47 52.37
N THR A 862 -13.22 30.61 52.87
CA THR A 862 -13.59 30.53 54.29
C THR A 862 -12.70 29.57 55.07
N ALA A 863 -12.18 28.53 54.43
CA ALA A 863 -11.20 27.60 55.00
C ALA A 863 -10.06 27.31 54.00
N PHE A 864 -8.83 27.24 54.51
CA PHE A 864 -7.63 26.91 53.74
C PHE A 864 -6.70 26.06 54.62
N GLU A 865 -7.23 24.93 55.09
CA GLU A 865 -6.62 24.07 56.08
C GLU A 865 -5.67 23.07 55.41
N ASN A 866 -4.45 22.95 55.93
CA ASN A 866 -3.41 22.04 55.42
C ASN A 866 -3.22 22.05 53.89
N THR A 867 -3.57 23.15 53.24
CA THR A 867 -3.54 23.24 51.77
C THR A 867 -2.19 23.77 51.31
N ALA A 868 -1.52 23.02 50.44
CA ALA A 868 -0.23 23.39 49.88
C ALA A 868 -0.40 24.09 48.52
N VAL A 869 0.33 25.18 48.29
CA VAL A 869 0.42 25.86 46.99
C VAL A 869 1.88 25.89 46.57
N ALA A 870 2.23 25.21 45.47
CA ALA A 870 3.61 25.14 44.99
C ALA A 870 4.03 26.43 44.27
N GLN A 871 3.16 26.97 43.42
CA GLN A 871 3.41 28.17 42.63
C GLN A 871 2.22 29.13 42.69
N LEU A 872 2.50 30.43 42.79
CA LEU A 872 1.50 31.50 42.75
C LEU A 872 1.84 32.50 41.63
N VAL A 873 0.89 32.68 40.71
CA VAL A 873 0.99 33.59 39.57
C VAL A 873 0.07 34.79 39.78
N ARG A 874 0.64 35.98 39.70
CA ARG A 874 -0.05 37.28 39.78
C ARG A 874 0.27 38.10 38.52
N PRO A 875 -0.54 39.12 38.18
CA PRO A 875 -0.26 39.99 37.03
C PRO A 875 1.13 40.61 37.02
N THR A 876 1.73 40.80 38.20
CA THR A 876 3.02 41.48 38.39
C THR A 876 4.11 40.62 39.01
N ALA A 877 3.83 39.35 39.34
CA ALA A 877 4.79 38.51 40.07
C ALA A 877 4.54 37.02 39.87
N PHE A 878 5.62 36.25 39.80
CA PHE A 878 5.63 34.80 39.80
C PHE A 878 6.41 34.35 41.04
N LEU A 879 5.76 33.58 41.92
CA LEU A 879 6.31 33.17 43.21
C LEU A 879 6.32 31.64 43.31
N GLU A 880 7.49 31.07 43.58
CA GLU A 880 7.68 29.62 43.76
C GLU A 880 8.24 29.27 45.13
N LYS A 881 8.79 30.25 45.87
CA LYS A 881 9.32 30.02 47.22
C LYS A 881 8.17 29.90 48.22
N THR A 882 8.14 28.83 49.01
CA THR A 882 7.05 28.51 49.95
C THR A 882 6.67 29.67 50.87
N HIS A 883 7.64 30.41 51.43
CA HIS A 883 7.33 31.59 52.26
C HIS A 883 6.74 32.73 51.46
N ALA A 884 7.24 32.98 50.24
CA ALA A 884 6.78 34.06 49.40
C ALA A 884 5.34 33.79 48.92
N VAL A 885 5.06 32.53 48.58
CA VAL A 885 3.69 32.06 48.28
C VAL A 885 2.79 32.22 49.50
N ARG A 886 3.19 31.74 50.68
CA ARG A 886 2.37 31.81 51.91
C ARG A 886 2.11 33.25 52.37
N GLN A 887 3.12 34.11 52.30
CA GLN A 887 2.97 35.55 52.59
C GLN A 887 2.02 36.20 51.60
N ALA A 888 2.19 35.94 50.30
CA ALA A 888 1.31 36.49 49.28
C ALA A 888 -0.14 35.99 49.42
N LEU A 889 -0.37 34.72 49.78
CA LEU A 889 -1.71 34.19 50.08
C LEU A 889 -2.38 34.95 51.24
N TYR A 890 -1.62 35.23 52.31
CA TYR A 890 -2.11 36.04 53.42
C TYR A 890 -2.43 37.49 53.00
N GLU A 891 -1.57 38.12 52.20
CA GLU A 891 -1.79 39.47 51.66
C GLU A 891 -3.05 39.53 50.78
N LEU A 892 -3.29 38.49 49.99
CA LEU A 892 -4.46 38.30 49.13
C LEU A 892 -5.74 37.94 49.93
N GLY A 893 -5.63 37.73 51.25
CA GLY A 893 -6.76 37.57 52.16
C GLY A 893 -7.20 36.12 52.40
N ALA A 894 -6.40 35.12 52.04
CA ALA A 894 -6.71 33.72 52.37
C ALA A 894 -6.68 33.50 53.89
N PRO A 895 -7.53 32.62 54.45
CA PRO A 895 -7.61 32.30 55.88
C PRO A 895 -6.48 31.36 56.31
N VAL A 896 -5.27 31.58 55.80
CA VAL A 896 -4.08 30.88 56.26
C VAL A 896 -3.78 31.30 57.69
N THR A 897 -3.52 30.33 58.57
CA THR A 897 -3.18 30.61 59.97
C THR A 897 -2.06 31.63 60.02
N ARG A 898 -2.38 32.85 60.47
CA ARG A 898 -1.39 33.89 60.72
C ARG A 898 -0.40 33.26 61.68
N VAL A 899 0.84 33.05 61.22
CA VAL A 899 1.93 32.77 62.13
C VAL A 899 1.94 33.98 63.06
N LYS A 900 1.44 33.80 64.29
CA LYS A 900 1.64 34.78 65.36
C LYS A 900 3.13 35.09 65.32
N ALA A 901 3.47 36.37 65.35
CA ALA A 901 4.85 36.84 65.40
C ALA A 901 5.57 36.35 66.67
N ALA A 902 5.81 35.04 66.73
CA ALA A 902 6.63 34.32 67.68
C ALA A 902 7.66 33.61 66.83
N GLU A 903 8.75 34.35 66.61
CA GLU A 903 10.03 33.98 66.01
C GLU A 903 10.04 33.79 64.48
N PRO A 904 10.95 34.48 63.76
CA PRO A 904 11.08 34.30 62.33
C PRO A 904 11.65 32.90 62.07
N ASP A 905 10.88 32.05 61.39
CA ASP A 905 11.53 31.15 60.44
C ASP A 905 12.09 32.10 59.36
N SER A 906 13.37 32.43 59.51
CA SER A 906 14.09 33.36 58.62
C SER A 906 14.12 32.79 57.20
N GLU A 907 14.41 33.61 56.18
CA GLU A 907 14.67 33.14 54.81
C GLU A 907 15.62 31.92 54.78
N PHE A 908 16.53 31.89 55.75
CA PHE A 908 17.46 30.80 55.99
C PHE A 908 16.80 29.50 56.49
N ALA A 909 15.75 29.55 57.32
CA ALA A 909 15.01 28.37 57.73
C ALA A 909 14.30 27.70 56.53
N ASP A 910 13.75 28.50 55.61
CA ASP A 910 13.18 27.97 54.36
C ASP A 910 14.25 27.36 53.46
N ALA A 911 15.41 28.02 53.35
CA ALA A 911 16.55 27.46 52.62
C ALA A 911 16.99 26.11 53.21
N VAL A 912 17.00 25.98 54.54
CA VAL A 912 17.32 24.74 55.25
C VAL A 912 16.33 23.62 54.93
N GLU A 913 15.02 23.89 54.99
CA GLU A 913 13.99 22.91 54.60
C GLU A 913 14.15 22.51 53.12
N PHE A 914 14.35 23.48 52.23
CA PHE A 914 14.58 23.24 50.80
C PHE A 914 15.82 22.36 50.55
N PHE A 915 16.92 22.61 51.27
CA PHE A 915 18.12 21.80 51.16
C PHE A 915 17.90 20.38 51.69
N LEU A 916 17.21 20.22 52.83
CA LEU A 916 16.90 18.90 53.39
C LEU A 916 16.02 18.07 52.44
N ASP A 917 15.06 18.70 51.77
CA ASP A 917 14.19 18.05 50.77
C ASP A 917 14.94 17.58 49.54
N ASN A 918 15.82 18.42 49.00
CA ASN A 918 16.65 18.05 47.85
C ASN A 918 17.69 16.97 48.20
N ILE A 919 18.21 16.95 49.43
CA ILE A 919 19.11 15.88 49.89
C ILE A 919 18.34 14.58 50.06
N ARG A 920 17.11 14.62 50.57
CA ARG A 920 16.25 13.43 50.75
C ARG A 920 15.87 12.78 49.41
N ALA A 921 15.53 13.59 48.41
CA ALA A 921 15.08 13.12 47.11
C ALA A 921 16.19 12.45 46.28
N ARG A 922 17.46 12.55 46.69
CA ARG A 922 18.61 12.05 45.94
C ARG A 922 19.28 10.85 46.60
N VAL A 923 19.82 9.96 45.76
CA VAL A 923 20.64 8.81 46.16
C VAL A 923 22.13 9.19 46.29
N ASP A 924 22.53 10.30 45.66
CA ASP A 924 23.91 10.78 45.63
C ASP A 924 24.33 11.42 46.96
N THR A 925 25.63 11.39 47.25
CA THR A 925 26.13 11.92 48.53
C THR A 925 26.62 13.35 48.39
N VAL A 926 26.19 14.23 49.30
CA VAL A 926 26.63 15.62 49.32
C VAL A 926 28.13 15.71 49.65
N VAL A 927 28.90 16.32 48.73
CA VAL A 927 30.34 16.57 48.89
C VAL A 927 30.61 18.08 48.85
N VAL A 928 31.42 18.58 49.78
CA VAL A 928 31.80 19.98 49.90
C VAL A 928 33.32 20.13 49.98
N TYR A 929 33.88 21.26 49.53
CA TYR A 929 35.30 21.55 49.70
C TYR A 929 35.65 21.76 51.17
N GLU A 930 36.78 21.19 51.63
CA GLU A 930 37.17 21.20 53.05
C GLU A 930 37.31 22.62 53.62
N ARG A 931 37.82 23.56 52.83
CA ARG A 931 38.12 24.93 53.29
C ARG A 931 36.93 25.88 53.26
N THR A 932 36.07 25.77 52.25
CA THR A 932 35.01 26.75 51.98
C THR A 932 33.62 26.24 52.36
N LEU A 933 33.46 24.91 52.51
CA LEU A 933 32.16 24.23 52.65
C LEU A 933 31.19 24.49 51.48
N THR A 934 31.69 25.05 50.37
CA THR A 934 30.93 25.18 49.12
C THR A 934 30.84 23.81 48.44
N PRO A 935 29.84 23.60 47.57
CA PRO A 935 29.72 22.36 46.82
C PRO A 935 31.00 22.01 46.05
N ALA A 936 31.39 20.73 46.09
CA ALA A 936 32.51 20.23 45.30
C ALA A 936 32.10 19.76 43.89
N GLU A 937 30.80 19.65 43.64
CA GLU A 937 30.25 19.20 42.36
C GLU A 937 29.80 20.39 41.52
N GLU A 938 30.33 20.50 40.30
CA GLU A 938 30.15 21.68 39.44
C GLU A 938 28.74 21.82 38.82
N ASN A 939 27.84 20.83 39.01
CA ASN A 939 26.55 20.76 38.30
C ASN A 939 25.29 20.77 39.18
N ILE A 940 25.38 21.12 40.46
CA ILE A 940 24.21 21.08 41.36
C ILE A 940 23.61 22.49 41.56
N ARG A 941 22.67 22.86 40.69
CA ARG A 941 21.98 24.17 40.72
C ARG A 941 21.22 24.46 42.01
N TRP A 942 20.59 23.45 42.64
CA TRP A 942 19.74 23.65 43.83
C TRP A 942 20.54 24.14 45.05
N GLN A 943 21.82 23.79 45.17
CA GLN A 943 22.66 24.25 46.27
C GLN A 943 22.95 25.76 46.22
N ASN A 944 22.68 26.43 45.10
CA ASN A 944 22.82 27.87 44.94
C ASN A 944 21.49 28.64 44.95
N GLU A 945 20.36 27.95 45.12
CA GLU A 945 19.03 28.54 44.90
C GLU A 945 18.66 29.62 45.92
N TYR A 946 19.15 29.46 47.16
CA TYR A 946 19.06 30.46 48.23
C TYR A 946 20.39 31.23 48.43
N GLY A 947 21.31 31.13 47.46
CA GLY A 947 22.64 31.72 47.50
C GLY A 947 23.67 30.87 48.25
N MET A 948 24.94 30.95 47.82
CA MET A 948 26.05 30.19 48.40
C MET A 948 26.28 30.45 49.89
N ASP A 949 26.01 31.66 50.38
CA ASP A 949 26.21 32.00 51.79
C ASP A 949 25.26 31.22 52.70
N GLN A 950 24.01 31.04 52.26
CA GLN A 950 23.03 30.23 52.98
C GLN A 950 23.39 28.74 52.91
N TRP A 951 23.85 28.24 51.77
CA TRP A 951 24.34 26.86 51.69
C TRP A 951 25.50 26.59 52.67
N VAL A 952 26.51 27.46 52.67
CA VAL A 952 27.67 27.34 53.55
C VAL A 952 27.26 27.43 55.02
N ALA A 953 26.33 28.32 55.36
CA ALA A 953 25.78 28.43 56.70
C ALA A 953 25.02 27.16 57.13
N PHE A 954 24.23 26.56 56.23
CA PHE A 954 23.51 25.31 56.49
C PHE A 954 24.47 24.15 56.82
N ILE A 955 25.50 23.94 55.99
CA ILE A 955 26.50 22.89 56.21
C ILE A 955 27.28 23.13 57.51
N ARG A 956 27.60 24.39 57.81
CA ARG A 956 28.28 24.78 59.06
C ARG A 956 27.42 24.46 60.28
N ILE A 957 26.13 24.82 60.26
CA ILE A 957 25.21 24.56 61.37
C ILE A 957 24.99 23.06 61.56
N LEU A 958 24.83 22.29 60.47
CA LEU A 958 24.75 20.82 60.54
C LEU A 958 25.97 20.20 61.24
N ARG A 959 27.17 20.68 60.93
CA ARG A 959 28.42 20.22 61.55
C ARG A 959 28.49 20.64 63.02
N ASP A 960 28.25 21.92 63.31
CA ASP A 960 28.47 22.50 64.64
C ASP A 960 27.43 22.03 65.68
N THR A 961 26.29 21.53 65.22
CA THR A 961 25.23 20.93 66.08
C THR A 961 25.26 19.41 66.07
N GLU A 962 26.33 18.81 65.55
CA GLU A 962 26.53 17.36 65.45
C GLU A 962 25.45 16.60 64.66
N CYS A 963 24.61 17.31 63.89
CA CYS A 963 23.57 16.71 63.05
C CYS A 963 24.13 16.10 61.76
N ALA A 964 25.36 16.44 61.39
CA ALA A 964 26.12 15.78 60.33
C ALA A 964 27.59 15.58 60.70
N LYS A 965 28.19 14.49 60.20
CA LYS A 965 29.64 14.24 60.25
C LYS A 965 30.25 14.56 58.88
N LEU A 966 31.29 15.39 58.88
CA LEU A 966 32.10 15.64 57.69
C LEU A 966 33.25 14.64 57.65
N VAL A 967 33.31 13.80 56.61
CA VAL A 967 34.31 12.73 56.48
C VAL A 967 35.19 13.00 55.26
N PRO A 968 36.52 12.92 55.36
CA PRO A 968 37.40 13.06 54.20
C PRO A 968 36.99 12.11 53.07
N PHE A 969 36.89 12.66 51.86
CA PHE A 969 36.50 11.91 50.66
C PHE A 969 37.61 12.02 49.62
N SER A 970 38.08 10.87 49.13
CA SER A 970 39.17 10.83 48.17
C SER A 970 38.62 11.07 46.76
N ALA A 971 38.82 12.28 46.24
CA ALA A 971 38.52 12.66 44.86
C ALA A 971 39.78 13.26 44.23
N GLY A 972 39.96 13.08 42.91
CA GLY A 972 41.09 13.64 42.17
C GLY A 972 40.95 15.16 42.02
N GLY A 973 41.35 15.92 43.05
CA GLY A 973 41.20 17.37 43.09
C GLY A 973 41.56 17.98 44.46
N PRO A 974 41.17 19.24 44.73
CA PRO A 974 41.29 19.86 46.05
C PRO A 974 40.64 18.98 47.14
N PRO A 975 41.09 19.03 48.41
CA PRO A 975 40.54 18.18 49.45
C PRO A 975 39.05 18.47 49.68
N VAL A 976 38.25 17.40 49.65
CA VAL A 976 36.79 17.44 49.78
C VAL A 976 36.31 16.57 50.94
N LEU A 977 35.19 16.97 51.52
CA LEU A 977 34.52 16.31 52.64
C LEU A 977 33.15 15.82 52.20
N ARG A 978 32.82 14.57 52.53
CA ARG A 978 31.47 13.99 52.40
C ARG A 978 30.64 14.35 53.62
N VAL A 979 29.46 14.92 53.40
CA VAL A 979 28.51 15.28 54.47
C VAL A 979 27.62 14.07 54.77
N LYS A 980 27.77 13.47 55.96
CA LYS A 980 26.91 12.39 56.44
C LYS A 980 25.93 12.91 57.48
N ILE A 981 24.69 13.17 57.07
CA ILE A 981 23.61 13.60 57.97
C ILE A 981 23.11 12.39 58.77
N LEU A 982 22.92 12.55 60.08
CA LEU A 982 22.58 11.44 60.98
C LEU A 982 21.16 10.88 60.75
N SER A 983 20.17 11.75 60.51
CA SER A 983 18.80 11.37 60.14
C SER A 983 18.08 12.60 59.56
N ILE A 984 17.75 12.54 58.28
CA ILE A 984 17.07 13.65 57.58
C ILE A 984 15.62 13.76 58.04
N GLU A 985 14.96 12.61 58.22
CA GLU A 985 13.58 12.49 58.69
C GLU A 985 13.40 13.13 60.06
N LYS A 986 14.28 12.84 61.02
CA LYS A 986 14.21 13.44 62.36
C LYS A 986 14.51 14.94 62.37
N LEU A 987 15.37 15.42 61.46
CA LEU A 987 15.60 16.86 61.30
C LEU A 987 14.35 17.56 60.76
N ARG A 988 13.66 16.97 59.78
CA ARG A 988 12.42 17.53 59.19
C ARG A 988 11.22 17.50 60.12
N GLU A 989 11.04 16.40 60.85
CA GLU A 989 9.90 16.27 61.78
C GLU A 989 10.02 17.23 62.98
N ARG A 990 11.18 17.87 63.17
CA ARG A 990 11.51 18.74 64.33
C ARG A 990 11.28 18.05 65.68
N VAL A 991 11.21 16.70 65.70
CA VAL A 991 10.92 15.89 66.88
C VAL A 991 12.15 15.82 67.78
N ALA A 992 12.21 16.70 68.78
CA ALA A 992 13.21 16.67 69.84
C ALA A 992 12.68 15.87 71.05
N GLN A 993 13.42 14.85 71.49
CA GLN A 993 13.11 14.12 72.73
C GLN A 993 13.55 14.89 74.00
N SER A 994 14.42 15.90 73.85
CA SER A 994 14.84 16.82 74.91
C SER A 994 15.34 18.15 74.31
N SER A 995 15.31 19.23 75.10
CA SER A 995 15.84 20.56 74.73
C SER A 995 17.36 20.60 74.50
N SER A 996 18.07 19.52 74.87
CA SER A 996 19.50 19.34 74.67
C SER A 996 19.86 18.43 73.48
N SER A 997 18.89 17.96 72.70
CA SER A 997 19.17 17.09 71.56
C SER A 997 19.86 17.84 70.41
N PRO A 998 20.75 17.18 69.63
CA PRO A 998 21.38 17.76 68.44
C PRO A 998 20.39 18.43 67.49
N ILE A 999 19.21 17.83 67.29
CA ILE A 999 18.14 18.36 66.42
C ILE A 999 17.53 19.64 67.00
N ALA A 1000 17.33 19.71 68.31
CA ALA A 1000 16.84 20.93 68.96
C ALA A 1000 17.87 22.07 68.85
N LEU A 1001 19.16 21.76 69.03
CA LEU A 1001 20.26 22.71 68.88
C LEU A 1001 20.42 23.17 67.42
N PHE A 1002 20.26 22.28 66.45
CA PHE A 1002 20.23 22.58 65.02
C PHE A 1002 19.17 23.63 64.70
N TRP A 1003 17.91 23.37 65.05
CA TRP A 1003 16.83 24.33 64.78
C TRP A 1003 16.95 25.62 65.59
N GLN A 1004 17.52 25.57 66.80
CA GLN A 1004 17.83 26.79 67.55
C GLN A 1004 18.91 27.64 66.86
N ALA A 1005 19.93 27.01 66.27
CA ALA A 1005 20.98 27.69 65.51
C ALA A 1005 20.45 28.26 64.19
N VAL A 1006 19.58 27.51 63.48
CA VAL A 1006 18.88 27.99 62.27
C VAL A 1006 18.06 29.24 62.58
N ARG A 1007 17.29 29.25 63.68
CA ARG A 1007 16.49 30.42 64.11
C ARG A 1007 17.33 31.64 64.51
N ARG A 1008 18.53 31.41 65.06
CA ARG A 1008 19.45 32.48 65.46
C ARG A 1008 20.26 33.04 64.28
N HIS A 1009 20.28 32.34 63.14
CA HIS A 1009 21.00 32.78 61.97
C HIS A 1009 20.29 33.98 61.34
N LYS A 1010 20.89 35.17 61.49
CA LYS A 1010 20.48 36.38 60.79
C LYS A 1010 21.37 36.52 59.55
N VAL A 1011 20.74 36.58 58.38
CA VAL A 1011 21.42 36.95 57.13
C VAL A 1011 21.98 38.38 57.32
N ALA A 1012 23.28 38.57 57.04
CA ALA A 1012 23.97 39.85 57.19
C ALA A 1012 23.62 40.80 56.04
#